data_AF-A0A2P8HRD1-F1
#
_entry.id   AF-A0A2P8HRD1-F1
#
_cell.length_a   1.000
_cell.length_b   1.000
_cell.length_c   1.000
_cell.angle_alpha   90.00
_cell.angle_beta   90.00
_cell.angle_gamma   90.00
#
_symmetry.space_group_name_H-M   'P 1'
#
loop_
_entity.id
_entity.type
_entity.pdbx_description
1 polymer ?
#
loop_
_entity_poly.entity_id
_entity_poly.type
_entity_poly.pdbx_seq_one_letter_code
_entity_poly.pdbx_strand_id
1 'polypeptide(L)'
;MPKCHTLIAALILSHAISVSAQTKFRKNETRLYQLTTTSNALDVNRFIEKIYRVTIGDTDKKGNTSAMCMLQSVREKASGKYPVNYFSGDIATYKLNGAAILDGMALLYLPMNITIYANDSISDPQNLDVLTSKIIKDWALETENSQRLPQNLRNTVPAELRLLFRSSPLKQEGAEQKVTLLPADAPIPKADTALFSALVRMGWPSNYLKVNGEQDSARVVDFLALNDPKYSSDPLYSVAKLDVYQRSRKPSMFGLYSAALQKIPSAYIADNMAHLFNKLGDTFRHNPDSAMVLIRMLMSNPNLLESWMNNFFAQSLQKDPADAMQNERKSAVKVLQLMMQDKDLDLLLKLRPMYLWNTAMETTDTAILKNIAAQFNQVNVDEIVLGKAARYELLVYELLEKANLHKEANALLDKAIVDLKMNQADTAYWNGKPKYFKDKKLANKYILSHAYYLRYKQTLLTDKKAALGYLSQAAANAPKNNEEKVYESYYDRSALEGEESYQSVFARELNAMGKPEEAMKVLSKQLSAQPETLETVKTYFTEHFPGKSFAAYFREVLMEEWETAPNFVLTGLKNEQIRLSDYKGKWLLIDFWGTWCVPCREDFPAMNQLAAEINAGTHPNTALLAISCAESLKVAQEFMTQHQYIVPGAHSDGVVEKLYKVRGYPTKVLVSPQGKMLDLQFGSNYAAILQAFNTVYFKKDQQQQPITNINNEKKD
;
A
#
# COMPACT_ATOMS: atom_id res chain seq x y z
N MET A 1 4.56 -17.38 -10.70
CA MET A 1 5.72 -17.67 -11.58
C MET A 1 5.87 -19.11 -12.14
N PRO A 2 5.04 -20.15 -11.87
CA PRO A 2 5.16 -21.42 -12.63
C PRO A 2 4.99 -21.18 -14.14
N LYS A 3 4.12 -20.21 -14.47
CA LYS A 3 3.68 -19.86 -15.82
C LYS A 3 4.80 -19.48 -16.81
N CYS A 4 5.88 -18.80 -16.40
CA CYS A 4 6.94 -18.39 -17.35
C CYS A 4 7.92 -19.53 -17.70
N HIS A 5 8.21 -20.42 -16.76
CA HIS A 5 9.16 -21.53 -16.99
C HIS A 5 8.50 -22.69 -17.75
N THR A 6 7.22 -22.95 -17.50
CA THR A 6 6.42 -23.89 -18.30
C THR A 6 6.27 -23.43 -19.74
N LEU A 7 6.14 -22.11 -19.99
CA LEU A 7 6.09 -21.55 -21.34
C LEU A 7 7.42 -21.69 -22.08
N ILE A 8 8.54 -21.44 -21.41
CA ILE A 8 9.90 -21.58 -21.96
C ILE A 8 10.24 -23.05 -22.23
N ALA A 9 9.86 -23.96 -21.32
CA ALA A 9 9.99 -25.39 -21.54
C ALA A 9 9.10 -25.87 -22.69
N ALA A 10 7.88 -25.35 -22.81
CA ALA A 10 6.98 -25.63 -23.93
C ALA A 10 7.56 -25.11 -25.27
N LEU A 11 8.18 -23.93 -25.29
CA LEU A 11 8.89 -23.41 -26.47
C LEU A 11 10.08 -24.29 -26.87
N ILE A 12 10.92 -24.70 -25.91
CA ILE A 12 12.06 -25.59 -26.17
C ILE A 12 11.59 -26.98 -26.61
N LEU A 13 10.54 -27.53 -26.01
CA LEU A 13 9.94 -28.80 -26.45
C LEU A 13 9.30 -28.67 -27.84
N SER A 14 8.59 -27.58 -28.14
CA SER A 14 8.00 -27.38 -29.47
C SER A 14 9.07 -27.31 -30.57
N HIS A 15 10.22 -26.70 -30.27
CA HIS A 15 11.37 -26.64 -31.17
C HIS A 15 12.13 -27.99 -31.24
N ALA A 16 12.25 -28.71 -30.12
CA ALA A 16 12.80 -30.06 -30.10
C ALA A 16 11.94 -31.03 -30.93
N ILE A 17 10.62 -30.88 -30.86
CA ILE A 17 9.63 -31.68 -31.57
C ILE A 17 9.60 -31.32 -33.07
N SER A 18 9.75 -30.05 -33.46
CA SER A 18 9.84 -29.65 -34.88
C SER A 18 11.12 -30.19 -35.55
N VAL A 19 12.25 -30.21 -34.83
CA VAL A 19 13.48 -30.87 -35.26
C VAL A 19 13.33 -32.40 -35.27
N SER A 20 12.48 -32.96 -34.39
CA SER A 20 12.16 -34.40 -34.35
C SER A 20 11.36 -34.88 -35.57
N ALA A 21 10.50 -34.03 -36.13
CA ALA A 21 9.75 -34.32 -37.34
C ALA A 21 10.67 -34.52 -38.55
N GLN A 22 11.90 -34.02 -38.49
CA GLN A 22 12.97 -34.25 -39.48
C GLN A 22 13.95 -35.36 -39.06
N THR A 23 14.08 -35.67 -37.76
CA THR A 23 14.94 -36.74 -37.22
C THR A 23 14.32 -37.39 -35.99
N LYS A 24 13.83 -38.64 -36.09
CA LYS A 24 13.18 -39.36 -34.96
C LYS A 24 14.07 -39.37 -33.70
N PHE A 25 13.59 -38.80 -32.60
CA PHE A 25 14.23 -38.96 -31.28
C PHE A 25 14.21 -40.41 -30.84
N ARG A 26 15.30 -40.88 -30.25
CA ARG A 26 15.38 -42.22 -29.66
C ARG A 26 14.97 -42.16 -28.19
N LYS A 27 14.40 -43.25 -27.70
CA LYS A 27 14.10 -43.46 -26.28
C LYS A 27 15.36 -43.23 -25.43
N ASN A 28 15.26 -42.46 -24.35
CA ASN A 28 16.35 -42.04 -23.46
C ASN A 28 17.41 -41.13 -24.10
N GLU A 29 17.16 -40.60 -25.29
CA GLU A 29 18.05 -39.62 -25.91
C GLU A 29 18.03 -38.32 -25.12
N THR A 30 19.22 -37.77 -24.88
CA THR A 30 19.42 -36.51 -24.18
C THR A 30 20.06 -35.49 -25.12
N ARG A 31 19.50 -34.28 -25.19
CA ARG A 31 20.01 -33.17 -25.99
C ARG A 31 20.13 -31.89 -25.17
N LEU A 32 21.02 -31.00 -25.59
CA LEU A 32 21.22 -29.70 -24.97
C LEU A 32 20.63 -28.59 -25.84
N TYR A 33 19.92 -27.66 -25.23
CA TYR A 33 19.29 -26.52 -25.91
C TYR A 33 19.76 -25.22 -25.29
N GLN A 34 20.22 -24.31 -26.13
CA GLN A 34 20.51 -22.93 -25.75
C GLN A 34 19.29 -22.07 -26.09
N LEU A 35 18.76 -21.37 -25.10
CA LEU A 35 17.81 -20.28 -25.30
C LEU A 35 18.55 -18.96 -25.11
N THR A 36 18.54 -18.14 -26.15
CA THR A 36 19.02 -16.76 -26.11
C THR A 36 17.82 -15.83 -26.16
N THR A 37 17.76 -14.88 -25.23
CA THR A 37 16.82 -13.77 -25.25
C THR A 37 17.61 -12.48 -25.36
N THR A 38 17.36 -11.72 -26.41
CA THR A 38 17.92 -10.39 -26.62
C THR A 38 16.82 -9.35 -26.52
N SER A 39 17.03 -8.30 -25.72
CA SER A 39 16.06 -7.20 -25.64
C SER A 39 16.78 -5.86 -25.67
N ASN A 40 16.24 -4.92 -26.45
CA ASN A 40 16.68 -3.54 -26.49
C ASN A 40 15.62 -2.65 -25.83
N ALA A 41 15.90 -2.22 -24.60
CA ALA A 41 15.05 -1.26 -23.89
C ALA A 41 15.95 -0.20 -23.24
N LEU A 42 15.58 1.08 -23.38
CA LEU A 42 16.24 2.22 -22.71
C LEU A 42 17.76 2.33 -22.96
N ASP A 43 18.23 2.14 -24.20
CA ASP A 43 19.66 2.12 -24.58
C ASP A 43 20.51 1.05 -23.86
N VAL A 44 19.85 -0.05 -23.45
CA VAL A 44 20.49 -1.23 -22.86
C VAL A 44 20.26 -2.43 -23.74
N ASN A 45 21.36 -3.01 -24.24
CA ASN A 45 21.35 -4.30 -24.92
C ASN A 45 21.45 -5.39 -23.85
N ARG A 46 20.38 -6.15 -23.65
CA ARG A 46 20.35 -7.29 -22.73
C ARG A 46 20.45 -8.58 -23.51
N PHE A 47 21.25 -9.49 -22.99
CA PHE A 47 21.44 -10.84 -23.51
C PHE A 47 21.32 -11.83 -22.35
N ILE A 48 20.29 -12.67 -22.38
CA ILE A 48 20.13 -13.78 -21.45
C ILE A 48 20.33 -15.07 -22.24
N GLU A 49 21.23 -15.91 -21.76
CA GLU A 49 21.49 -17.24 -22.28
C GLU A 49 21.13 -18.27 -21.20
N LYS A 50 20.32 -19.25 -21.56
CA LYS A 50 19.98 -20.38 -20.71
C LYS A 50 20.29 -21.67 -21.46
N ILE A 51 20.99 -22.60 -20.82
CA ILE A 51 21.23 -23.93 -21.38
C ILE A 51 20.35 -24.93 -20.64
N TYR A 52 19.59 -25.72 -21.38
CA TYR A 52 18.71 -26.77 -20.87
C TYR A 52 19.17 -28.14 -21.37
N ARG A 53 19.09 -29.14 -20.52
CA ARG A 53 19.22 -30.56 -20.87
C ARG A 53 17.84 -31.17 -20.93
N VAL A 54 17.47 -31.72 -22.07
CA VAL A 54 16.19 -32.38 -22.29
C VAL A 54 16.44 -33.87 -22.55
N THR A 55 15.82 -34.73 -21.76
CA THR A 55 15.89 -36.19 -21.88
C THR A 55 14.51 -36.73 -22.21
N ILE A 56 14.37 -37.47 -23.30
CA ILE A 56 13.09 -38.10 -23.68
C ILE A 56 12.94 -39.42 -22.93
N GLY A 57 11.86 -39.56 -22.17
CA GLY A 57 11.50 -40.76 -21.42
C GLY A 57 10.60 -41.71 -22.21
N ASP A 58 9.87 -42.55 -21.48
CA ASP A 58 9.00 -43.58 -22.05
C ASP A 58 7.77 -43.00 -22.76
N THR A 59 7.37 -43.68 -23.84
CA THR A 59 6.07 -43.52 -24.48
C THR A 59 5.10 -44.55 -23.91
N ASP A 60 3.98 -44.08 -23.36
CA ASP A 60 2.95 -44.96 -22.79
C ASP A 60 2.14 -45.70 -23.87
N LYS A 61 1.30 -46.65 -23.45
CA LYS A 61 0.45 -47.46 -24.36
C LYS A 61 -0.60 -46.64 -25.12
N LYS A 62 -0.84 -45.39 -24.72
CA LYS A 62 -1.73 -44.44 -25.40
C LYS A 62 -0.98 -43.56 -26.40
N GLY A 63 0.33 -43.76 -26.57
CA GLY A 63 1.20 -43.00 -27.46
C GLY A 63 1.77 -41.72 -26.84
N ASN A 64 1.62 -41.51 -25.52
CA ASN A 64 2.06 -40.29 -24.88
C ASN A 64 3.53 -40.39 -24.45
N THR A 65 4.37 -39.44 -24.84
CA THR A 65 5.82 -39.49 -24.53
C THR A 65 6.18 -38.56 -23.39
N SER A 66 6.87 -39.08 -22.38
CA SER A 66 7.41 -38.28 -21.28
C SER A 66 8.73 -37.60 -21.67
N ALA A 67 8.97 -36.39 -21.18
CA ALA A 67 10.24 -35.68 -21.37
C ALA A 67 10.63 -34.97 -20.07
N MET A 68 11.93 -35.04 -19.74
CA MET A 68 12.53 -34.43 -18.58
C MET A 68 13.41 -33.24 -19.00
N CYS A 69 13.08 -32.04 -18.56
CA CYS A 69 13.86 -30.83 -18.84
C CYS A 69 14.56 -30.31 -17.58
N MET A 70 15.88 -30.10 -17.65
CA MET A 70 16.71 -29.58 -16.56
C MET A 70 17.53 -28.38 -17.01
N LEU A 71 17.43 -27.24 -16.33
CA LEU A 71 18.32 -26.10 -16.58
C LEU A 71 19.75 -26.47 -16.14
N GLN A 72 20.72 -26.20 -17.00
CA GLN A 72 22.13 -26.53 -16.81
C GLN A 72 22.97 -25.28 -16.48
N SER A 73 22.67 -24.16 -17.13
CA SER A 73 23.34 -22.88 -16.85
C SER A 73 22.46 -21.70 -17.24
N VAL A 74 22.71 -20.57 -16.59
CA VAL A 74 22.20 -19.26 -16.99
C VAL A 74 23.39 -18.32 -17.07
N ARG A 75 23.50 -17.58 -18.17
CA ARG A 75 24.48 -16.51 -18.35
C ARG A 75 23.72 -15.27 -18.78
N GLU A 76 23.90 -14.19 -18.06
CA GLU A 76 23.31 -12.91 -18.39
C GLU A 76 24.42 -11.89 -18.67
N LYS A 77 24.27 -11.14 -19.76
CA LYS A 77 25.13 -10.02 -20.14
C LYS A 77 24.24 -8.83 -20.43
N ALA A 78 24.47 -7.73 -19.73
CA ALA A 78 23.87 -6.44 -20.06
C ALA A 78 24.99 -5.49 -20.48
N SER A 79 24.80 -4.77 -21.59
CA SER A 79 25.71 -3.74 -22.06
C SER A 79 24.92 -2.52 -22.51
N GLY A 80 25.22 -1.35 -21.97
CA GLY A 80 24.51 -0.10 -22.23
C GLY A 80 24.92 1.00 -21.25
N LYS A 81 24.42 2.23 -21.45
CA LYS A 81 24.78 3.39 -20.60
C LYS A 81 24.30 3.26 -19.15
N TYR A 82 23.32 2.39 -18.90
CA TYR A 82 22.78 2.07 -17.58
C TYR A 82 22.49 0.57 -17.50
N PRO A 83 23.01 -0.18 -16.51
CA PRO A 83 22.58 -1.56 -16.32
C PRO A 83 21.16 -1.61 -15.71
N VAL A 84 20.28 -2.46 -16.25
CA VAL A 84 18.90 -2.70 -15.77
C VAL A 84 18.71 -4.22 -15.67
N ASN A 85 18.13 -4.72 -14.57
CA ASN A 85 17.95 -6.16 -14.32
C ASN A 85 16.56 -6.44 -13.75
N TYR A 86 15.58 -6.68 -14.62
CA TYR A 86 14.23 -7.09 -14.22
C TYR A 86 14.26 -8.35 -13.34
N PHE A 87 14.05 -8.16 -12.04
CA PHE A 87 13.47 -9.13 -11.11
C PHE A 87 12.59 -8.38 -10.11
N SER A 88 11.32 -8.20 -10.45
CA SER A 88 10.29 -7.84 -9.47
C SER A 88 10.13 -9.00 -8.50
N GLY A 89 10.43 -8.74 -7.23
CA GLY A 89 10.18 -9.68 -6.14
C GLY A 89 8.70 -10.01 -6.04
N ASP A 90 8.36 -11.29 -6.26
CA ASP A 90 7.15 -11.93 -5.74
C ASP A 90 7.43 -13.43 -5.65
N ILE A 91 7.82 -13.87 -4.45
CA ILE A 91 8.02 -15.27 -4.09
C ILE A 91 6.65 -15.81 -3.64
N ALA A 92 5.98 -16.59 -4.49
CA ALA A 92 4.73 -17.29 -4.14
C ALA A 92 5.00 -18.76 -3.77
N THR A 93 4.46 -19.20 -2.63
CA THR A 93 4.52 -20.57 -2.09
C THR A 93 3.29 -21.40 -2.49
N TYR A 94 3.46 -22.71 -2.72
CA TYR A 94 2.36 -23.68 -2.82
C TYR A 94 2.65 -24.91 -1.95
N LYS A 95 1.62 -25.40 -1.23
CA LYS A 95 1.61 -26.69 -0.50
C LYS A 95 1.02 -27.77 -1.39
N LEU A 96 1.70 -28.89 -1.55
CA LEU A 96 1.08 -30.17 -1.92
C LEU A 96 1.50 -31.22 -0.88
N ASN A 97 0.51 -32.03 -0.47
CA ASN A 97 0.54 -32.87 0.71
C ASN A 97 1.77 -33.79 0.82
N GLY A 98 2.43 -33.72 1.98
CA GLY A 98 3.14 -34.88 2.53
C GLY A 98 4.56 -35.16 2.04
N ALA A 99 5.42 -34.15 1.91
CA ALA A 99 6.88 -34.26 2.10
C ALA A 99 7.49 -32.85 1.98
N ALA A 100 8.42 -32.48 2.86
CA ALA A 100 9.13 -31.21 2.79
C ALA A 100 9.97 -31.13 1.50
N ILE A 101 9.70 -30.18 0.61
CA ILE A 101 10.47 -29.97 -0.63
C ILE A 101 10.72 -28.46 -0.82
N LEU A 102 11.98 -28.16 -1.17
CA LEU A 102 12.59 -26.84 -1.35
C LEU A 102 11.85 -25.91 -2.34
N ASP A 103 11.72 -24.64 -1.95
CA ASP A 103 10.99 -23.60 -2.68
C ASP A 103 11.74 -22.98 -3.89
N GLY A 104 10.95 -22.61 -4.90
CA GLY A 104 11.11 -21.48 -5.83
C GLY A 104 12.29 -21.50 -6.81
N MET A 105 13.52 -21.36 -6.31
CA MET A 105 14.74 -21.38 -7.14
C MET A 105 15.33 -22.78 -7.28
N ALA A 106 15.05 -23.68 -6.33
CA ALA A 106 15.36 -25.10 -6.49
C ALA A 106 14.60 -25.73 -7.68
N LEU A 107 13.40 -25.22 -7.99
CA LEU A 107 12.59 -25.65 -9.15
C LEU A 107 13.22 -25.36 -10.51
N LEU A 108 14.21 -24.46 -10.60
CA LEU A 108 14.95 -24.22 -11.85
C LEU A 108 15.87 -25.41 -12.20
N TYR A 109 16.36 -26.12 -11.19
CA TYR A 109 17.33 -27.20 -11.34
C TYR A 109 16.74 -28.58 -11.03
N LEU A 110 15.45 -28.65 -10.64
CA LEU A 110 14.72 -29.90 -10.53
C LEU A 110 14.23 -30.35 -11.92
N PRO A 111 14.28 -31.66 -12.23
CA PRO A 111 13.76 -32.18 -13.48
C PRO A 111 12.26 -31.90 -13.62
N MET A 112 11.87 -31.17 -14.66
CA MET A 112 10.45 -31.00 -15.03
C MET A 112 10.02 -32.14 -15.93
N ASN A 113 9.01 -32.92 -15.49
CA ASN A 113 8.41 -33.99 -16.27
C ASN A 113 7.21 -33.46 -17.05
N ILE A 114 7.24 -33.60 -18.37
CA ILE A 114 6.19 -33.15 -19.30
C ILE A 114 5.70 -34.36 -20.08
N THR A 115 4.38 -34.51 -20.24
CA THR A 115 3.75 -35.59 -21.02
C THR A 115 3.21 -35.03 -22.33
N ILE A 116 3.64 -35.59 -23.45
CA ILE A 116 3.23 -35.21 -24.81
C ILE A 116 2.12 -36.16 -25.26
N TYR A 117 0.93 -35.69 -25.62
CA TYR A 117 -0.21 -36.56 -25.95
C TYR A 117 -0.24 -37.00 -27.43
N ALA A 118 -0.68 -38.24 -27.69
CA ALA A 118 -0.54 -38.90 -28.99
C ALA A 118 -1.38 -38.32 -30.16
N ASN A 119 -2.44 -37.57 -29.88
CA ASN A 119 -3.39 -37.08 -30.91
C ASN A 119 -3.00 -35.74 -31.53
N ASP A 120 -1.87 -35.16 -31.14
CA ASP A 120 -1.37 -33.92 -31.73
C ASP A 120 -0.43 -34.29 -32.89
N SER A 121 -0.98 -34.54 -34.08
CA SER A 121 -0.19 -34.87 -35.27
C SER A 121 0.66 -33.67 -35.70
N ILE A 122 1.97 -33.76 -35.44
CA ILE A 122 3.00 -32.77 -35.80
C ILE A 122 3.43 -33.02 -37.25
N SER A 123 2.76 -32.39 -38.21
CA SER A 123 3.25 -32.36 -39.60
C SER A 123 3.11 -31.00 -40.28
N ASP A 124 2.57 -29.98 -39.61
CA ASP A 124 2.35 -28.65 -40.17
C ASP A 124 2.85 -27.52 -39.22
N PRO A 125 3.82 -26.68 -39.64
CA PRO A 125 4.33 -25.55 -38.86
C PRO A 125 3.26 -24.53 -38.44
N GLN A 126 2.16 -24.38 -39.18
CA GLN A 126 1.09 -23.43 -38.82
C GLN A 126 0.26 -23.89 -37.61
N ASN A 127 0.35 -25.18 -37.24
CA ASN A 127 -0.30 -25.73 -36.04
C ASN A 127 0.52 -25.57 -34.76
N LEU A 128 1.77 -25.08 -34.80
CA LEU A 128 2.61 -24.95 -33.60
C LEU A 128 2.08 -23.87 -32.63
N ASP A 129 1.60 -22.74 -33.16
CA ASP A 129 0.97 -21.67 -32.35
C ASP A 129 -0.39 -22.12 -31.79
N VAL A 130 -1.12 -22.94 -32.55
CA VAL A 130 -2.39 -23.55 -32.12
C VAL A 130 -2.14 -24.57 -31.02
N LEU A 131 -1.10 -25.40 -31.14
CA LEU A 131 -0.70 -26.38 -30.13
C LEU A 131 -0.23 -25.72 -28.84
N THR A 132 0.60 -24.69 -28.97
CA THR A 132 1.07 -23.88 -27.84
C THR A 132 -0.13 -23.24 -27.13
N SER A 133 -1.07 -22.67 -27.89
CA SER A 133 -2.31 -22.09 -27.36
C SER A 133 -3.27 -23.13 -26.75
N LYS A 134 -3.31 -24.35 -27.28
CA LYS A 134 -4.16 -25.46 -26.81
C LYS A 134 -3.60 -26.09 -25.54
N ILE A 135 -2.30 -26.34 -25.46
CA ILE A 135 -1.60 -26.79 -24.25
C ILE A 135 -1.77 -25.75 -23.12
N ILE A 136 -1.73 -24.45 -23.46
CA ILE A 136 -2.00 -23.35 -22.52
C ILE A 136 -3.48 -23.32 -22.07
N LYS A 137 -4.44 -23.63 -22.95
CA LYS A 137 -5.88 -23.71 -22.64
C LYS A 137 -6.25 -24.95 -21.82
N ASP A 138 -5.77 -26.13 -22.20
CA ASP A 138 -6.06 -27.40 -21.54
C ASP A 138 -5.43 -27.44 -20.15
N TRP A 139 -4.26 -26.82 -19.97
CA TRP A 139 -3.65 -26.63 -18.64
C TRP A 139 -4.46 -25.66 -17.75
N ALA A 140 -5.03 -24.59 -18.32
CA ALA A 140 -5.91 -23.69 -17.57
C ALA A 140 -7.18 -24.43 -17.08
N LEU A 141 -7.72 -25.34 -17.90
CA LEU A 141 -8.86 -26.21 -17.59
C LEU A 141 -8.51 -27.32 -16.57
N GLU A 142 -7.30 -27.89 -16.59
CA GLU A 142 -6.88 -28.89 -15.60
C GLU A 142 -6.61 -28.28 -14.21
N THR A 143 -6.18 -27.02 -14.15
CA THR A 143 -6.10 -26.29 -12.86
C THR A 143 -7.48 -25.92 -12.29
N GLU A 144 -8.51 -25.76 -13.13
CA GLU A 144 -9.92 -25.61 -12.72
C GLU A 144 -10.54 -26.92 -12.22
N ASN A 145 -10.00 -28.10 -12.60
CA ASN A 145 -10.56 -29.40 -12.23
C ASN A 145 -10.06 -29.97 -10.89
N SER A 146 -9.33 -29.19 -10.11
CA SER A 146 -8.96 -29.56 -8.73
C SER A 146 -10.05 -29.22 -7.70
N GLN A 147 -11.32 -29.44 -8.04
CA GLN A 147 -12.33 -30.00 -7.12
C GLN A 147 -13.66 -30.15 -7.84
N ARG A 148 -14.28 -31.33 -7.72
CA ARG A 148 -15.72 -31.50 -7.94
C ARG A 148 -16.50 -30.43 -7.14
N LEU A 149 -17.06 -29.41 -7.79
CA LEU A 149 -18.12 -28.57 -7.22
C LEU A 149 -19.18 -28.17 -8.30
N PRO A 150 -20.45 -27.98 -7.90
CA PRO A 150 -21.62 -27.98 -8.79
C PRO A 150 -21.91 -26.64 -9.49
N GLN A 151 -22.91 -26.69 -10.37
CA GLN A 151 -23.28 -25.77 -11.45
C GLN A 151 -23.65 -24.31 -11.06
N ASN A 152 -23.54 -23.92 -9.79
CA ASN A 152 -24.11 -22.68 -9.25
C ASN A 152 -23.08 -21.54 -9.13
N LEU A 153 -21.80 -21.81 -9.36
CA LEU A 153 -20.69 -20.85 -9.19
C LEU A 153 -20.13 -20.30 -10.51
N ARG A 154 -20.83 -20.47 -11.63
CA ARG A 154 -20.42 -19.92 -12.95
C ARG A 154 -20.40 -18.38 -13.03
N ASN A 155 -20.88 -17.68 -12.00
CA ASN A 155 -21.02 -16.21 -12.00
C ASN A 155 -19.97 -15.44 -11.19
N THR A 156 -18.88 -16.07 -10.75
CA THR A 156 -17.80 -15.40 -9.99
C THR A 156 -16.44 -15.63 -10.62
N VAL A 157 -16.26 -15.17 -11.86
CA VAL A 157 -14.91 -14.90 -12.40
C VAL A 157 -14.67 -13.40 -12.26
N PRO A 158 -13.83 -12.95 -11.30
CA PRO A 158 -13.52 -11.53 -11.16
C PRO A 158 -12.78 -10.99 -12.39
N ALA A 159 -13.11 -9.77 -12.79
CA ALA A 159 -12.50 -9.07 -13.92
C ALA A 159 -10.96 -8.90 -13.77
N GLU A 160 -10.42 -9.02 -12.54
CA GLU A 160 -8.98 -8.95 -12.27
C GLU A 160 -8.19 -10.13 -12.89
N LEU A 161 -8.81 -11.31 -13.06
CA LEU A 161 -8.15 -12.44 -13.70
C LEU A 161 -7.94 -12.21 -15.21
N ARG A 162 -8.73 -11.36 -15.87
CA ARG A 162 -8.51 -10.97 -17.28
C ARG A 162 -7.34 -9.98 -17.45
N LEU A 163 -6.96 -9.25 -16.40
CA LEU A 163 -5.86 -8.28 -16.43
C LEU A 163 -4.48 -8.94 -16.23
N LEU A 164 -4.40 -10.02 -15.46
CA LEU A 164 -3.17 -10.81 -15.27
C LEU A 164 -2.71 -11.55 -16.54
N PHE A 165 -3.56 -11.66 -17.57
CA PHE A 165 -3.20 -12.24 -18.87
C PHE A 165 -2.75 -11.20 -19.91
N ARG A 166 -2.81 -9.89 -19.61
CA ARG A 166 -2.30 -8.84 -20.51
C ARG A 166 -0.84 -8.45 -20.25
N SER A 167 -0.28 -8.78 -19.09
CA SER A 167 1.12 -8.49 -18.71
C SER A 167 2.01 -9.73 -18.73
N SER A 168 1.88 -10.56 -19.76
CA SER A 168 2.94 -11.52 -20.07
C SER A 168 4.19 -10.74 -20.53
N PRO A 169 5.42 -11.11 -20.13
CA PRO A 169 6.66 -10.51 -20.66
C PRO A 169 6.80 -10.61 -22.19
N LEU A 170 5.90 -11.35 -22.84
CA LEU A 170 5.85 -11.61 -24.28
C LEU A 170 5.41 -10.41 -25.15
N LYS A 171 5.13 -9.24 -24.57
CA LYS A 171 4.91 -8.01 -25.33
C LYS A 171 5.65 -6.80 -24.74
N GLN A 172 6.89 -6.97 -24.32
CA GLN A 172 7.81 -5.83 -24.40
C GLN A 172 8.23 -5.70 -25.88
N GLU A 173 7.85 -4.58 -26.50
CA GLU A 173 8.29 -4.24 -27.86
C GLU A 173 9.83 -4.37 -27.94
N GLY A 174 10.32 -5.28 -28.78
CA GLY A 174 11.75 -5.40 -29.08
C GLY A 174 12.56 -6.54 -28.42
N ALA A 175 11.92 -7.53 -27.77
CA ALA A 175 12.62 -8.73 -27.29
C ALA A 175 12.58 -9.88 -28.31
N GLU A 176 13.74 -10.29 -28.82
CA GLU A 176 13.92 -11.43 -29.74
C GLU A 176 14.36 -12.68 -28.95
N GLN A 177 13.76 -13.83 -29.25
CA GLN A 177 14.09 -15.11 -28.62
C GLN A 177 14.55 -16.13 -29.66
N LYS A 178 15.68 -16.78 -29.42
CA LYS A 178 16.27 -17.80 -30.29
C LYS A 178 16.58 -19.06 -29.50
N VAL A 179 16.08 -20.20 -29.99
CA VAL A 179 16.43 -21.54 -29.48
C VAL A 179 17.42 -22.20 -30.43
N THR A 180 18.51 -22.76 -29.92
CA THR A 180 19.54 -23.45 -30.71
C THR A 180 19.84 -24.82 -30.08
N LEU A 181 19.86 -25.88 -30.89
CA LEU A 181 20.34 -27.19 -30.46
C LEU A 181 21.86 -27.18 -30.36
N LEU A 182 22.39 -27.57 -29.19
CA LEU A 182 23.83 -27.66 -28.96
C LEU A 182 24.35 -29.08 -29.21
N PRO A 183 25.63 -29.23 -29.60
CA PRO A 183 26.33 -30.52 -29.61
C PRO A 183 26.25 -31.22 -28.24
N ALA A 184 26.19 -32.55 -28.23
CA ALA A 184 26.06 -33.33 -26.99
C ALA A 184 27.26 -33.17 -26.02
N ASP A 185 28.41 -32.78 -26.55
CA ASP A 185 29.69 -32.53 -25.88
C ASP A 185 29.96 -31.03 -25.62
N ALA A 186 28.98 -30.15 -25.86
CA ALA A 186 29.15 -28.72 -25.64
C ALA A 186 29.58 -28.43 -24.18
N PRO A 187 30.66 -27.65 -23.98
CA PRO A 187 31.13 -27.32 -22.63
C PRO A 187 30.08 -26.48 -21.90
N ILE A 188 29.43 -27.08 -20.89
CA ILE A 188 28.48 -26.39 -20.02
C ILE A 188 29.28 -25.61 -18.96
N PRO A 189 29.16 -24.28 -18.87
CA PRO A 189 29.73 -23.54 -17.75
C PRO A 189 29.14 -24.10 -16.45
N LYS A 190 29.98 -24.56 -15.51
CA LYS A 190 29.50 -25.02 -14.21
C LYS A 190 28.73 -23.88 -13.53
N ALA A 191 27.47 -24.13 -13.18
CA ALA A 191 26.72 -23.21 -12.33
C ALA A 191 27.49 -23.03 -11.02
N ASP A 192 27.67 -21.79 -10.55
CA ASP A 192 28.22 -21.52 -9.22
C ASP A 192 27.18 -21.89 -8.16
N THR A 193 27.11 -23.19 -7.87
CA THR A 193 26.18 -23.77 -6.91
C THR A 193 26.33 -23.16 -5.52
N ALA A 194 27.50 -22.59 -5.20
CA ALA A 194 27.77 -22.01 -3.89
C ALA A 194 27.13 -20.61 -3.75
N LEU A 195 27.20 -19.77 -4.79
CA LEU A 195 26.47 -18.49 -4.83
C LEU A 195 24.95 -18.73 -4.74
N PHE A 196 24.41 -19.67 -5.54
CA PHE A 196 22.98 -19.98 -5.49
C PHE A 196 22.54 -20.51 -4.13
N SER A 197 23.34 -21.38 -3.51
CA SER A 197 23.08 -21.86 -2.15
C SER A 197 23.04 -20.71 -1.14
N ALA A 198 23.94 -19.73 -1.28
CA ALA A 198 23.93 -18.53 -0.45
C ALA A 198 22.65 -17.70 -0.65
N LEU A 199 22.28 -17.40 -1.91
CA LEU A 199 21.05 -16.66 -2.23
C LEU A 199 19.79 -17.34 -1.70
N VAL A 200 19.70 -18.68 -1.80
CA VAL A 200 18.58 -19.45 -1.26
C VAL A 200 18.49 -19.31 0.26
N ARG A 201 19.62 -19.41 0.97
CA ARG A 201 19.67 -19.22 2.43
C ARG A 201 19.29 -17.81 2.85
N MET A 202 19.58 -16.83 2.00
CA MET A 202 19.18 -15.44 2.19
C MET A 202 17.70 -15.20 1.88
N GLY A 203 17.01 -16.02 1.09
CA GLY A 203 15.62 -15.76 0.69
C GLY A 203 14.62 -15.65 1.85
N TRP A 204 13.52 -14.90 1.65
CA TRP A 204 12.44 -14.76 2.64
C TRP A 204 11.91 -16.08 3.23
N PRO A 205 11.67 -17.16 2.46
CA PRO A 205 11.14 -18.41 3.00
C PRO A 205 12.17 -19.23 3.79
N SER A 206 13.46 -18.89 3.70
CA SER A 206 14.51 -19.61 4.42
C SER A 206 14.43 -19.38 5.93
N ASN A 207 14.47 -20.47 6.70
CA ASN A 207 14.62 -20.44 8.15
C ASN A 207 16.10 -20.40 8.59
N TYR A 208 17.04 -20.41 7.66
CA TYR A 208 18.47 -20.48 7.97
C TYR A 208 18.92 -19.29 8.84
N LEU A 209 18.46 -18.09 8.49
CA LEU A 209 18.77 -16.84 9.20
C LEU A 209 17.74 -16.50 10.28
N LYS A 210 16.87 -17.46 10.67
CA LYS A 210 15.76 -17.20 11.59
C LYS A 210 15.81 -18.07 12.84
N VAL A 211 15.27 -17.54 13.95
CA VAL A 211 14.97 -18.25 15.19
C VAL A 211 13.51 -17.94 15.54
N ASN A 212 12.71 -18.97 15.78
CA ASN A 212 11.26 -18.84 16.03
C ASN A 212 10.51 -18.03 14.97
N GLY A 213 10.89 -18.19 13.69
CA GLY A 213 10.27 -17.46 12.57
C GLY A 213 10.72 -16.01 12.40
N GLU A 214 11.48 -15.46 13.35
CA GLU A 214 12.04 -14.10 13.28
C GLU A 214 13.50 -14.12 12.85
N GLN A 215 13.95 -13.05 12.20
CA GLN A 215 15.32 -12.95 11.74
C GLN A 215 16.29 -12.74 12.90
N ASP A 216 17.29 -13.61 13.01
CA ASP A 216 18.31 -13.54 14.03
C ASP A 216 19.51 -12.74 13.54
N SER A 217 19.85 -11.67 14.26
CA SER A 217 20.87 -10.72 13.84
C SER A 217 22.27 -11.32 13.87
N ALA A 218 22.58 -12.19 14.84
CA ALA A 218 23.88 -12.85 14.93
C ALA A 218 24.08 -13.80 13.75
N ARG A 219 23.09 -14.65 13.45
CA ARG A 219 23.12 -15.54 12.27
C ARG A 219 23.25 -14.77 10.97
N VAL A 220 22.59 -13.62 10.84
CA VAL A 220 22.74 -12.77 9.64
C VAL A 220 24.16 -12.24 9.54
N VAL A 221 24.70 -11.66 10.62
CA VAL A 221 26.06 -11.10 10.63
C VAL A 221 27.09 -12.19 10.32
N ASP A 222 27.02 -13.35 10.98
CA ASP A 222 27.93 -14.47 10.76
C ASP A 222 27.84 -15.01 9.33
N PHE A 223 26.61 -15.16 8.82
CA PHE A 223 26.38 -15.62 7.46
C PHE A 223 26.96 -14.64 6.43
N LEU A 224 26.73 -13.33 6.60
CA LEU A 224 27.26 -12.32 5.68
C LEU A 224 28.79 -12.23 5.79
N ALA A 225 29.37 -12.32 6.99
CA ALA A 225 30.82 -12.32 7.17
C ALA A 225 31.51 -13.48 6.42
N LEU A 226 30.86 -14.65 6.34
CA LEU A 226 31.37 -15.81 5.61
C LEU A 226 31.26 -15.68 4.09
N ASN A 227 30.23 -14.99 3.59
CA ASN A 227 29.86 -14.97 2.18
C ASN A 227 30.25 -13.67 1.45
N ASP A 228 30.33 -12.54 2.17
CA ASP A 228 30.71 -11.24 1.61
C ASP A 228 32.06 -11.24 0.90
N PRO A 229 33.14 -11.87 1.43
CA PRO A 229 34.43 -11.92 0.73
C PRO A 229 34.37 -12.63 -0.61
N LYS A 230 33.35 -13.46 -0.85
CA LYS A 230 33.18 -14.27 -2.07
C LYS A 230 32.24 -13.62 -3.08
N TYR A 231 31.15 -13.03 -2.59
CA TYR A 231 30.00 -12.68 -3.42
C TYR A 231 29.60 -11.20 -3.38
N SER A 232 30.27 -10.36 -2.60
CA SER A 232 29.90 -8.94 -2.47
C SER A 232 30.00 -8.11 -3.77
N SER A 233 30.73 -8.58 -4.78
CA SER A 233 30.76 -7.97 -6.11
C SER A 233 29.62 -8.45 -7.02
N ASP A 234 28.93 -9.55 -6.67
CA ASP A 234 27.81 -10.08 -7.42
C ASP A 234 26.55 -9.22 -7.21
N PRO A 235 25.87 -8.78 -8.29
CA PRO A 235 24.68 -7.95 -8.17
C PRO A 235 23.53 -8.60 -7.40
N LEU A 236 23.28 -9.90 -7.62
CA LEU A 236 22.16 -10.61 -7.00
C LEU A 236 22.40 -10.78 -5.50
N TYR A 237 23.61 -11.16 -5.12
CA TYR A 237 23.99 -11.26 -3.72
C TYR A 237 23.89 -9.91 -3.01
N SER A 238 24.35 -8.85 -3.66
CA SER A 238 24.31 -7.49 -3.11
C SER A 238 22.88 -7.01 -2.85
N VAL A 239 21.94 -7.26 -3.77
CA VAL A 239 20.53 -6.93 -3.58
C VAL A 239 19.89 -7.82 -2.51
N ALA A 240 20.12 -9.14 -2.56
CA ALA A 240 19.60 -10.05 -1.55
C ALA A 240 20.06 -9.67 -0.13
N LYS A 241 21.28 -9.13 0.00
CA LYS A 241 21.84 -8.63 1.26
C LYS A 241 21.06 -7.43 1.78
N LEU A 242 20.64 -6.51 0.91
CA LEU A 242 19.77 -5.39 1.28
C LEU A 242 18.42 -5.89 1.81
N ASP A 243 17.80 -6.85 1.13
CA ASP A 243 16.56 -7.48 1.58
C ASP A 243 16.75 -8.15 2.94
N VAL A 244 17.88 -8.84 3.15
CA VAL A 244 18.24 -9.46 4.44
C VAL A 244 18.31 -8.39 5.53
N TYR A 245 18.90 -7.23 5.30
CA TYR A 245 18.96 -6.18 6.31
C TYR A 245 17.59 -5.59 6.64
N GLN A 246 16.81 -5.21 5.61
CA GLN A 246 15.48 -4.61 5.81
C GLN A 246 14.53 -5.53 6.56
N ARG A 247 14.58 -6.83 6.29
CA ARG A 247 13.74 -7.84 6.93
C ARG A 247 13.87 -7.89 8.44
N SER A 248 15.05 -7.57 8.95
CA SER A 248 15.32 -7.75 10.38
C SER A 248 14.58 -6.73 11.22
N ARG A 249 14.27 -5.57 10.62
CA ARG A 249 13.60 -4.41 11.23
C ARG A 249 14.23 -3.97 12.57
N LYS A 250 15.47 -4.37 12.86
CA LYS A 250 16.20 -3.96 14.06
C LYS A 250 16.96 -2.66 13.79
N PRO A 251 17.02 -1.72 14.76
CA PRO A 251 17.76 -0.46 14.59
C PRO A 251 19.22 -0.67 14.18
N SER A 252 19.90 -1.66 14.75
CA SER A 252 21.30 -2.01 14.41
C SER A 252 21.49 -2.43 12.96
N MET A 253 20.48 -3.04 12.36
CA MET A 253 20.52 -3.53 10.98
C MET A 253 20.15 -2.44 9.97
N PHE A 254 19.40 -1.41 10.41
CA PHE A 254 19.09 -0.26 9.58
C PHE A 254 20.35 0.54 9.21
N GLY A 255 21.30 0.67 10.14
CA GLY A 255 22.60 1.30 9.86
C GLY A 255 23.40 0.52 8.79
N LEU A 256 23.42 -0.81 8.89
CA LEU A 256 24.06 -1.68 7.89
C LEU A 256 23.35 -1.64 6.54
N TYR A 257 22.01 -1.62 6.54
CA TYR A 257 21.20 -1.42 5.34
C TYR A 257 21.56 -0.11 4.64
N SER A 258 21.53 0.99 5.37
CA SER A 258 21.81 2.33 4.82
C SER A 258 23.22 2.40 4.21
N ALA A 259 24.23 1.93 4.95
CA ALA A 259 25.61 1.90 4.47
C ALA A 259 25.81 1.00 3.22
N ALA A 260 25.10 -0.13 3.14
CA ALA A 260 25.13 -1.01 1.98
C ALA A 260 24.40 -0.38 0.78
N LEU A 261 23.24 0.25 1.03
CA LEU A 261 22.40 0.88 0.01
C LEU A 261 23.10 2.07 -0.65
N GLN A 262 23.87 2.85 0.10
CA GLN A 262 24.66 3.94 -0.47
C GLN A 262 25.73 3.43 -1.45
N LYS A 263 26.38 2.31 -1.11
CA LYS A 263 27.48 1.74 -1.91
C LYS A 263 27.01 0.93 -3.12
N ILE A 264 25.81 0.36 -3.07
CA ILE A 264 25.32 -0.48 -4.17
C ILE A 264 25.14 0.36 -5.43
N PRO A 265 25.60 -0.07 -6.62
CA PRO A 265 25.28 0.62 -7.87
C PRO A 265 23.76 0.71 -8.07
N SER A 266 23.24 1.90 -8.42
CA SER A 266 21.79 2.10 -8.58
C SER A 266 21.17 1.18 -9.64
N ALA A 267 21.97 0.82 -10.64
CA ALA A 267 21.65 -0.18 -11.65
C ALA A 267 21.24 -1.55 -11.10
N TYR A 268 21.81 -1.96 -9.95
CA TYR A 268 21.53 -3.27 -9.36
C TYR A 268 20.13 -3.31 -8.73
N ILE A 269 19.60 -2.14 -8.35
CA ILE A 269 18.30 -1.99 -7.71
C ILE A 269 17.27 -1.32 -8.63
N ALA A 270 17.56 -1.16 -9.93
CA ALA A 270 16.68 -0.47 -10.88
C ALA A 270 15.24 -1.02 -10.91
N ASP A 271 15.08 -2.31 -10.60
CA ASP A 271 13.80 -3.01 -10.57
C ASP A 271 13.26 -3.24 -9.13
N ASN A 272 14.00 -2.81 -8.11
CA ASN A 272 13.59 -2.86 -6.71
C ASN A 272 13.17 -1.46 -6.23
N MET A 273 11.87 -1.19 -6.36
CA MET A 273 11.27 0.12 -6.09
C MET A 273 11.44 0.58 -4.63
N ALA A 274 11.41 -0.35 -3.66
CA ALA A 274 11.59 -0.01 -2.25
C ALA A 274 13.03 0.45 -1.96
N HIS A 275 14.03 -0.24 -2.50
CA HIS A 275 15.43 0.17 -2.37
C HIS A 275 15.71 1.46 -3.13
N LEU A 276 15.15 1.64 -4.34
CA LEU A 276 15.28 2.90 -5.08
C LEU A 276 14.70 4.08 -4.32
N PHE A 277 13.50 3.94 -3.78
CA PHE A 277 12.85 4.98 -2.96
C PHE A 277 13.70 5.36 -1.75
N ASN A 278 14.17 4.35 -1.00
CA ASN A 278 15.02 4.58 0.17
C ASN A 278 16.36 5.21 -0.20
N LYS A 279 16.97 4.77 -1.31
CA LYS A 279 18.24 5.30 -1.79
C LYS A 279 18.08 6.74 -2.27
N LEU A 280 16.98 7.05 -2.96
CA LEU A 280 16.67 8.41 -3.38
C LEU A 280 16.54 9.32 -2.16
N GLY A 281 15.79 8.89 -1.13
CA GLY A 281 15.59 9.64 0.11
C GLY A 281 16.88 10.05 0.84
N ASP A 282 17.96 9.30 0.69
CA ASP A 282 19.28 9.65 1.21
C ASP A 282 20.11 10.45 0.18
N THR A 283 20.15 9.97 -1.06
CA THR A 283 20.97 10.54 -2.14
C THR A 283 20.60 11.99 -2.42
N PHE A 284 19.32 12.36 -2.44
CA PHE A 284 18.90 13.72 -2.78
C PHE A 284 19.39 14.76 -1.77
N ARG A 285 19.69 14.37 -0.53
CA ARG A 285 20.19 15.27 0.52
C ARG A 285 21.67 15.60 0.38
N HIS A 286 22.41 14.81 -0.41
CA HIS A 286 23.87 14.85 -0.47
C HIS A 286 24.44 14.96 -1.89
N ASN A 287 23.72 14.46 -2.90
CA ASN A 287 24.17 14.43 -4.29
C ASN A 287 22.98 14.63 -5.27
N PRO A 288 22.61 15.90 -5.55
CA PRO A 288 21.49 16.23 -6.41
C PRO A 288 21.55 15.63 -7.82
N ASP A 289 22.73 15.59 -8.44
CA ASP A 289 22.89 15.03 -9.79
C ASP A 289 22.64 13.52 -9.82
N SER A 290 23.11 12.79 -8.80
CA SER A 290 22.83 11.35 -8.66
C SER A 290 21.37 11.07 -8.34
N ALA A 291 20.70 11.99 -7.64
CA ALA A 291 19.27 11.87 -7.36
C ALA A 291 18.43 11.88 -8.64
N MET A 292 18.81 12.66 -9.65
CA MET A 292 18.12 12.69 -10.95
C MET A 292 18.11 11.33 -11.66
N VAL A 293 19.19 10.56 -11.55
CA VAL A 293 19.25 9.20 -12.11
C VAL A 293 18.23 8.30 -11.43
N LEU A 294 18.13 8.38 -10.10
CA LEU A 294 17.17 7.59 -9.31
C LEU A 294 15.72 8.02 -9.57
N ILE A 295 15.46 9.33 -9.73
CA ILE A 295 14.15 9.86 -10.10
C ILE A 295 13.70 9.28 -11.44
N ARG A 296 14.57 9.30 -12.47
CA ARG A 296 14.26 8.71 -13.78
C ARG A 296 13.99 7.20 -13.70
N MET A 297 14.71 6.46 -12.85
CA MET A 297 14.42 5.04 -12.61
C MET A 297 13.02 4.86 -11.99
N LEU A 298 12.64 5.71 -11.03
CA LEU A 298 11.34 5.67 -10.36
C LEU A 298 10.17 6.16 -11.22
N MET A 299 10.40 6.83 -12.35
CA MET A 299 9.32 7.22 -13.28
C MET A 299 8.56 6.02 -13.84
N SER A 300 9.18 4.84 -13.87
CA SER A 300 8.50 3.57 -14.20
C SER A 300 7.40 3.18 -13.19
N ASN A 301 7.37 3.82 -12.01
CA ASN A 301 6.36 3.67 -10.98
C ASN A 301 5.82 5.05 -10.54
N PRO A 302 4.90 5.65 -11.31
CA PRO A 302 4.46 7.02 -11.09
C PRO A 302 3.81 7.25 -9.73
N ASN A 303 3.17 6.22 -9.14
CA ASN A 303 2.54 6.33 -7.82
C ASN A 303 3.59 6.53 -6.72
N LEU A 304 4.68 5.76 -6.76
CA LEU A 304 5.72 5.84 -5.74
C LEU A 304 6.51 7.14 -5.87
N LEU A 305 6.82 7.56 -7.10
CA LEU A 305 7.46 8.85 -7.36
C LEU A 305 6.59 10.01 -6.89
N GLU A 306 5.29 9.99 -7.19
CA GLU A 306 4.35 11.01 -6.74
C GLU A 306 4.25 11.07 -5.22
N SER A 307 4.14 9.93 -4.55
CA SER A 307 4.16 9.87 -3.09
C SER A 307 5.47 10.42 -2.52
N TRP A 308 6.62 10.10 -3.13
CA TRP A 308 7.90 10.69 -2.73
C TRP A 308 7.89 12.22 -2.87
N MET A 309 7.48 12.73 -4.03
CA MET A 309 7.46 14.16 -4.34
C MET A 309 6.54 14.93 -3.39
N ASN A 310 5.27 14.51 -3.30
CA ASN A 310 4.24 15.26 -2.60
C ASN A 310 4.27 15.06 -1.08
N ASN A 311 4.77 13.93 -0.58
CA ASN A 311 4.75 13.67 0.87
C ASN A 311 6.13 13.90 1.51
N PHE A 312 7.23 13.47 0.89
CA PHE A 312 8.57 13.56 1.50
C PHE A 312 9.38 14.75 0.99
N PHE A 313 9.57 14.85 -0.32
CA PHE A 313 10.43 15.86 -0.93
C PHE A 313 9.91 17.29 -0.69
N ALA A 314 8.59 17.50 -0.77
CA ALA A 314 7.97 18.80 -0.48
C ALA A 314 8.29 19.32 0.93
N GLN A 315 8.38 18.45 1.95
CA GLN A 315 8.74 18.85 3.31
C GLN A 315 10.18 19.37 3.40
N SER A 316 11.11 18.78 2.64
CA SER A 316 12.50 19.26 2.59
C SER A 316 12.61 20.67 2.00
N LEU A 317 11.63 21.09 1.18
CA LEU A 317 11.50 22.46 0.68
C LEU A 317 10.80 23.41 1.67
N GLN A 318 10.10 22.91 2.69
CA GLN A 318 9.44 23.75 3.70
C GLN A 318 10.38 24.19 4.83
N LYS A 319 11.49 23.46 5.06
CA LYS A 319 12.43 23.75 6.14
C LYS A 319 12.99 25.18 6.05
N ASP A 320 13.07 25.85 7.20
CA ASP A 320 13.57 27.22 7.30
C ASP A 320 15.02 27.31 6.78
N PRO A 321 15.34 28.25 5.87
CA PRO A 321 16.72 28.54 5.44
C PRO A 321 17.72 28.81 6.58
N ALA A 322 17.24 29.21 7.77
CA ALA A 322 18.01 29.53 8.97
C ALA A 322 18.24 28.32 9.91
N ASP A 323 17.64 27.16 9.64
CA ASP A 323 17.75 25.97 10.49
C ASP A 323 19.06 25.18 10.26
N ALA A 324 19.48 24.38 11.25
CA ALA A 324 20.68 23.53 11.19
C ALA A 324 20.67 22.51 10.02
N MET A 325 19.52 22.33 9.37
CA MET A 325 19.30 21.49 8.21
C MET A 325 19.43 22.22 6.85
N GLN A 326 20.06 23.40 6.81
CA GLN A 326 20.22 24.22 5.60
C GLN A 326 20.73 23.44 4.35
N ASN A 327 21.58 22.43 4.57
CA ASN A 327 22.12 21.60 3.48
C ASN A 327 21.05 20.73 2.79
N GLU A 328 20.01 20.31 3.52
CA GLU A 328 18.92 19.52 2.93
C GLU A 328 18.04 20.40 2.04
N ARG A 329 17.64 21.59 2.50
CA ARG A 329 16.86 22.54 1.68
C ARG A 329 17.60 22.91 0.40
N LYS A 330 18.88 23.29 0.51
CA LYS A 330 19.73 23.64 -0.65
C LYS A 330 19.78 22.51 -1.67
N SER A 331 19.93 21.27 -1.20
CA SER A 331 19.96 20.10 -2.07
C SER A 331 18.59 19.84 -2.72
N ALA A 332 17.50 19.96 -1.96
CA ALA A 332 16.14 19.83 -2.48
C ALA A 332 15.84 20.87 -3.57
N VAL A 333 16.18 22.15 -3.36
CA VAL A 333 16.02 23.20 -4.37
C VAL A 333 16.82 22.87 -5.63
N LYS A 334 18.07 22.39 -5.49
CA LYS A 334 18.89 22.00 -6.63
C LYS A 334 18.28 20.84 -7.40
N VAL A 335 17.76 19.81 -6.71
CA VAL A 335 17.07 18.68 -7.34
C VAL A 335 15.81 19.16 -8.06
N LEU A 336 15.01 20.03 -7.45
CA LEU A 336 13.82 20.59 -8.09
C LEU A 336 14.16 21.35 -9.37
N GLN A 337 15.22 22.17 -9.36
CA GLN A 337 15.71 22.87 -10.56
C GLN A 337 16.14 21.89 -11.66
N LEU A 338 16.83 20.80 -11.31
CA LEU A 338 17.25 19.78 -12.27
C LEU A 338 16.04 19.02 -12.85
N MET A 339 15.04 18.69 -12.03
CA MET A 339 13.82 18.04 -12.51
C MET A 339 13.03 18.96 -13.46
N MET A 340 12.99 20.26 -13.20
CA MET A 340 12.34 21.23 -14.08
C MET A 340 13.05 21.43 -15.44
N GLN A 341 14.28 20.94 -15.59
CA GLN A 341 15.03 20.91 -16.85
C GLN A 341 14.83 19.61 -17.64
N ASP A 342 14.09 18.65 -17.09
CA ASP A 342 13.81 17.40 -17.78
C ASP A 342 12.84 17.62 -18.97
N LYS A 343 12.82 16.67 -19.92
CA LYS A 343 11.99 16.74 -21.12
C LYS A 343 10.65 16.02 -20.96
N ASP A 344 10.49 15.24 -19.89
CA ASP A 344 9.26 14.52 -19.62
C ASP A 344 8.13 15.44 -19.17
N LEU A 345 7.12 15.61 -20.02
CA LEU A 345 6.01 16.52 -19.76
C LEU A 345 5.14 16.09 -18.57
N ASP A 346 4.97 14.79 -18.32
CA ASP A 346 4.18 14.29 -17.20
C ASP A 346 4.86 14.58 -15.86
N LEU A 347 6.18 14.46 -15.80
CA LEU A 347 6.99 14.89 -14.65
C LEU A 347 6.87 16.41 -14.43
N LEU A 348 7.02 17.21 -15.49
CA LEU A 348 6.94 18.67 -15.38
C LEU A 348 5.57 19.16 -14.87
N LEU A 349 4.47 18.54 -15.33
CA LEU A 349 3.12 18.85 -14.84
C LEU A 349 2.99 18.60 -13.33
N LYS A 350 3.58 17.53 -12.82
CA LYS A 350 3.53 17.20 -11.38
C LYS A 350 4.37 18.16 -10.53
N LEU A 351 5.43 18.73 -11.10
CA LEU A 351 6.39 19.57 -10.38
C LEU A 351 6.08 21.06 -10.44
N ARG A 352 5.43 21.52 -11.50
CA ARG A 352 5.19 22.95 -11.74
C ARG A 352 4.57 23.66 -10.54
N PRO A 353 3.49 23.17 -9.90
CA PRO A 353 2.92 23.86 -8.73
C PRO A 353 3.92 24.02 -7.57
N MET A 354 4.67 22.96 -7.26
CA MET A 354 5.71 22.96 -6.22
C MET A 354 6.85 23.92 -6.57
N TYR A 355 7.27 23.97 -7.83
CA TYR A 355 8.29 24.88 -8.31
C TYR A 355 7.87 26.35 -8.21
N LEU A 356 6.64 26.66 -8.59
CA LEU A 356 6.07 28.00 -8.45
C LEU A 356 6.05 28.45 -6.98
N TRP A 357 5.58 27.58 -6.08
CA TRP A 357 5.58 27.87 -4.66
C TRP A 357 7.00 28.05 -4.09
N ASN A 358 7.94 27.17 -4.43
CA ASN A 358 9.34 27.32 -4.01
C ASN A 358 9.94 28.65 -4.50
N THR A 359 9.65 29.05 -5.74
CA THR A 359 10.12 30.33 -6.30
C THR A 359 9.52 31.51 -5.54
N ALA A 360 8.26 31.42 -5.11
CA ALA A 360 7.61 32.45 -4.31
C ALA A 360 8.24 32.58 -2.91
N MET A 361 8.70 31.48 -2.30
CA MET A 361 9.38 31.54 -1.00
C MET A 361 10.74 32.24 -1.05
N GLU A 362 11.43 32.20 -2.20
CA GLU A 362 12.78 32.71 -2.37
C GLU A 362 12.82 34.20 -2.80
N THR A 363 11.68 34.88 -2.82
CA THR A 363 11.59 36.28 -3.25
C THR A 363 10.74 37.13 -2.31
N THR A 364 11.16 38.39 -2.14
CA THR A 364 10.37 39.45 -1.51
C THR A 364 9.82 40.44 -2.54
N ASP A 365 10.14 40.25 -3.83
CA ASP A 365 9.67 41.11 -4.92
C ASP A 365 8.18 40.85 -5.19
N THR A 366 7.36 41.84 -4.87
CA THR A 366 5.91 41.80 -5.08
C THR A 366 5.50 41.61 -6.54
N ALA A 367 6.28 42.07 -7.52
CA ALA A 367 5.98 41.86 -8.94
C ALA A 367 6.17 40.40 -9.34
N ILE A 368 7.22 39.74 -8.82
CA ILE A 368 7.45 38.31 -9.01
C ILE A 368 6.33 37.51 -8.35
N LEU A 369 5.96 37.83 -7.11
CA LEU A 369 4.86 37.15 -6.40
C LEU A 369 3.53 37.25 -7.16
N LYS A 370 3.18 38.43 -7.70
CA LYS A 370 1.99 38.63 -8.53
C LYS A 370 2.03 37.78 -9.80
N ASN A 371 3.18 37.71 -10.47
CA ASN A 371 3.35 36.88 -11.66
C ASN A 371 3.22 35.39 -11.34
N ILE A 372 3.76 34.93 -10.21
CA ILE A 372 3.60 33.54 -9.76
C ILE A 372 2.12 33.24 -9.50
N ALA A 373 1.41 34.11 -8.77
CA ALA A 373 -0.03 33.97 -8.54
C ALA A 373 -0.81 33.90 -9.87
N ALA A 374 -0.45 34.72 -10.86
CA ALA A 374 -1.08 34.71 -12.17
C ALA A 374 -0.85 33.38 -12.95
N GLN A 375 0.28 32.72 -12.75
CA GLN A 375 0.57 31.43 -13.40
C GLN A 375 -0.32 30.29 -12.87
N PHE A 376 -0.80 30.38 -11.63
CA PHE A 376 -1.81 29.47 -11.09
C PHE A 376 -3.20 29.71 -11.71
N ASN A 377 -3.44 30.75 -12.51
CA ASN A 377 -4.73 30.85 -13.22
C ASN A 377 -4.92 29.81 -14.32
N GLN A 378 -3.85 29.11 -14.73
CA GLN A 378 -3.84 28.18 -15.86
C GLN A 378 -3.64 26.71 -15.45
N VAL A 379 -3.95 26.34 -14.21
CA VAL A 379 -3.81 24.94 -13.76
C VAL A 379 -4.84 24.05 -14.42
N ASN A 380 -4.40 22.88 -14.89
CA ASN A 380 -5.30 21.83 -15.38
C ASN A 380 -5.64 20.79 -14.31
N VAL A 381 -6.55 19.87 -14.63
CA VAL A 381 -7.02 18.84 -13.68
C VAL A 381 -5.92 17.91 -13.19
N ASP A 382 -4.92 17.60 -14.03
CA ASP A 382 -3.83 16.70 -13.65
C ASP A 382 -2.84 17.40 -12.72
N GLU A 383 -2.60 18.70 -12.89
CA GLU A 383 -1.85 19.50 -11.92
C GLU A 383 -2.58 19.59 -10.57
N ILE A 384 -3.91 19.69 -10.56
CA ILE A 384 -4.71 19.66 -9.31
C ILE A 384 -4.60 18.31 -8.61
N VAL A 385 -4.74 17.21 -9.36
CA VAL A 385 -4.81 15.85 -8.78
C VAL A 385 -3.43 15.29 -8.45
N LEU A 386 -2.49 15.38 -9.38
CA LEU A 386 -1.16 14.75 -9.29
C LEU A 386 -0.09 15.73 -8.78
N GLY A 387 -0.16 16.99 -9.22
CA GLY A 387 0.74 18.05 -8.77
C GLY A 387 0.30 18.72 -7.46
N LYS A 388 -0.84 18.31 -6.90
CA LYS A 388 -1.45 18.89 -5.70
C LYS A 388 -1.54 20.42 -5.78
N ALA A 389 -1.89 20.95 -6.96
CA ALA A 389 -1.79 22.38 -7.22
C ALA A 389 -2.48 23.23 -6.17
N ALA A 390 -3.68 22.85 -5.73
CA ALA A 390 -4.42 23.58 -4.71
C ALA A 390 -3.68 23.70 -3.37
N ARG A 391 -2.87 22.72 -2.97
CA ARG A 391 -2.01 22.86 -1.78
C ARG A 391 -1.05 24.03 -1.96
N TYR A 392 -0.36 24.08 -3.09
CA TYR A 392 0.64 25.10 -3.39
C TYR A 392 0.02 26.48 -3.67
N GLU A 393 -1.19 26.54 -4.22
CA GLU A 393 -1.98 27.77 -4.31
C GLU A 393 -2.24 28.36 -2.92
N LEU A 394 -2.64 27.54 -1.95
CA LEU A 394 -2.89 28.01 -0.58
C LEU A 394 -1.59 28.42 0.15
N LEU A 395 -0.48 27.74 -0.12
CA LEU A 395 0.82 28.15 0.42
C LEU A 395 1.30 29.49 -0.18
N VAL A 396 1.09 29.71 -1.48
CA VAL A 396 1.40 31.00 -2.12
C VAL A 396 0.45 32.09 -1.65
N TYR A 397 -0.82 31.77 -1.40
CA TYR A 397 -1.78 32.68 -0.78
C TYR A 397 -1.24 33.27 0.53
N GLU A 398 -0.64 32.45 1.40
CA GLU A 398 -0.08 32.96 2.65
C GLU A 398 1.10 33.91 2.46
N LEU A 399 1.94 33.64 1.46
CA LEU A 399 3.05 34.53 1.09
C LEU A 399 2.54 35.87 0.56
N LEU A 400 1.47 35.86 -0.23
CA LEU A 400 0.80 37.07 -0.73
C LEU A 400 0.18 37.88 0.42
N GLU A 401 -0.51 37.22 1.35
CA GLU A 401 -1.06 37.88 2.55
C GLU A 401 0.06 38.52 3.39
N LYS A 402 1.16 37.81 3.64
CA LYS A 402 2.34 38.35 4.34
C LYS A 402 2.97 39.56 3.63
N ALA A 403 2.88 39.60 2.29
CA ALA A 403 3.35 40.71 1.47
C ALA A 403 2.31 41.85 1.30
N ASN A 404 1.16 41.80 2.00
CA ASN A 404 0.04 42.74 1.87
C ASN A 404 -0.58 42.81 0.46
N LEU A 405 -0.49 41.72 -0.31
CA LEU A 405 -1.07 41.58 -1.66
C LEU A 405 -2.46 40.92 -1.60
N HIS A 406 -3.37 41.51 -0.81
CA HIS A 406 -4.67 40.91 -0.51
C HIS A 406 -5.55 40.64 -1.74
N LYS A 407 -5.48 41.50 -2.76
CA LYS A 407 -6.28 41.32 -3.99
C LYS A 407 -5.88 40.02 -4.71
N GLU A 408 -4.57 39.82 -4.88
CA GLU A 408 -4.03 38.64 -5.54
C GLU A 408 -4.18 37.39 -4.67
N ALA A 409 -4.00 37.50 -3.36
CA ALA A 409 -4.28 36.42 -2.42
C ALA A 409 -5.74 35.95 -2.52
N ASN A 410 -6.70 36.87 -2.46
CA ASN A 410 -8.13 36.56 -2.55
C ASN A 410 -8.48 35.85 -3.86
N ALA A 411 -7.95 36.34 -4.98
CA ALA A 411 -8.17 35.72 -6.29
C ALA A 411 -7.65 34.28 -6.34
N LEU A 412 -6.47 34.03 -5.77
CA LEU A 412 -5.87 32.70 -5.71
C LEU A 412 -6.66 31.75 -4.79
N LEU A 413 -7.14 32.24 -3.65
CA LEU A 413 -8.00 31.47 -2.75
C LEU A 413 -9.35 31.11 -3.39
N ASP A 414 -9.97 32.05 -4.12
CA ASP A 414 -11.21 31.79 -4.87
C ASP A 414 -11.00 30.73 -5.95
N LYS A 415 -9.88 30.81 -6.68
CA LYS A 415 -9.47 29.83 -7.68
C LYS A 415 -9.34 28.43 -7.06
N ALA A 416 -8.59 28.29 -5.97
CA ALA A 416 -8.38 27.02 -5.29
C ALA A 416 -9.71 26.38 -4.85
N ILE A 417 -10.64 27.18 -4.30
CA ILE A 417 -11.99 26.69 -3.93
C ILE A 417 -12.76 26.20 -5.16
N VAL A 418 -12.78 26.97 -6.24
CA VAL A 418 -13.50 26.61 -7.48
C VAL A 418 -12.94 25.32 -8.08
N ASP A 419 -11.63 25.24 -8.23
CA ASP A 419 -10.93 24.11 -8.83
C ASP A 419 -11.15 22.82 -8.04
N LEU A 420 -11.02 22.89 -6.71
CA LEU A 420 -11.29 21.76 -5.85
C LEU A 420 -12.76 21.32 -5.90
N LYS A 421 -13.72 22.25 -5.90
CA LYS A 421 -15.15 21.91 -6.04
C LYS A 421 -15.44 21.21 -7.37
N MET A 422 -14.92 21.75 -8.47
CA MET A 422 -15.09 21.15 -9.80
C MET A 422 -14.46 19.76 -9.85
N ASN A 423 -13.24 19.62 -9.32
CA ASN A 423 -12.56 18.34 -9.23
C ASN A 423 -13.34 17.32 -8.36
N GLN A 424 -13.92 17.73 -7.24
CA GLN A 424 -14.76 16.86 -6.41
C GLN A 424 -16.03 16.39 -7.14
N ALA A 425 -16.64 17.25 -7.95
CA ALA A 425 -17.87 16.98 -8.67
C ALA A 425 -17.69 16.18 -9.97
N ASP A 426 -16.47 16.08 -10.51
CA ASP A 426 -16.18 15.44 -11.80
C ASP A 426 -16.26 13.90 -11.75
N THR A 427 -17.48 13.37 -11.74
CA THR A 427 -17.72 11.92 -11.73
C THR A 427 -17.12 11.21 -12.95
N ALA A 428 -17.06 11.87 -14.12
CA ALA A 428 -16.50 11.30 -15.33
C ALA A 428 -15.00 11.05 -15.18
N TYR A 429 -14.26 12.02 -14.63
CA TYR A 429 -12.84 11.86 -14.33
C TYR A 429 -12.59 10.72 -13.34
N TRP A 430 -13.39 10.62 -12.27
CA TRP A 430 -13.15 9.67 -11.16
C TRP A 430 -13.63 8.24 -11.41
N ASN A 431 -14.68 8.03 -12.21
CA ASN A 431 -15.29 6.71 -12.40
C ASN A 431 -14.33 5.68 -13.01
N GLY A 432 -13.41 6.12 -13.88
CA GLY A 432 -12.42 5.25 -14.53
C GLY A 432 -11.11 5.04 -13.77
N LYS A 433 -10.93 5.66 -12.60
CA LYS A 433 -9.64 5.65 -11.89
C LYS A 433 -9.52 4.50 -10.89
N PRO A 434 -8.32 3.90 -10.72
CA PRO A 434 -8.09 2.87 -9.72
C PRO A 434 -8.18 3.46 -8.30
N LYS A 435 -8.31 2.59 -7.29
CA LYS A 435 -8.51 2.99 -5.88
C LYS A 435 -7.51 4.04 -5.39
N TYR A 436 -6.21 3.84 -5.65
CA TYR A 436 -5.15 4.78 -5.25
C TYR A 436 -5.41 6.23 -5.71
N PHE A 437 -5.97 6.43 -6.91
CA PHE A 437 -6.33 7.77 -7.37
C PHE A 437 -7.54 8.33 -6.62
N LYS A 438 -8.52 7.49 -6.29
CA LYS A 438 -9.69 7.93 -5.52
C LYS A 438 -9.33 8.37 -4.10
N ASP A 439 -8.26 7.82 -3.52
CA ASP A 439 -7.75 8.29 -2.23
C ASP A 439 -7.25 9.76 -2.32
N LYS A 440 -6.72 10.18 -3.47
CA LYS A 440 -6.34 11.59 -3.72
C LYS A 440 -7.54 12.52 -3.74
N LYS A 441 -8.68 12.04 -4.26
CA LYS A 441 -9.95 12.78 -4.18
C LYS A 441 -10.34 13.04 -2.73
N LEU A 442 -10.18 12.04 -1.87
CA LEU A 442 -10.47 12.18 -0.44
C LEU A 442 -9.49 13.15 0.24
N ALA A 443 -8.20 13.06 -0.08
CA ALA A 443 -7.20 14.03 0.41
C ALA A 443 -7.53 15.47 0.00
N ASN A 444 -7.98 15.68 -1.24
CA ASN A 444 -8.36 17.02 -1.75
C ASN A 444 -9.57 17.63 -1.00
N LYS A 445 -10.43 16.82 -0.35
CA LYS A 445 -11.50 17.36 0.52
C LYS A 445 -10.94 18.13 1.69
N TYR A 446 -9.81 17.67 2.25
CA TYR A 446 -9.15 18.39 3.33
C TYR A 446 -8.62 19.76 2.87
N ILE A 447 -7.94 19.82 1.71
CA ILE A 447 -7.46 21.09 1.17
C ILE A 447 -8.64 22.06 0.95
N LEU A 448 -9.77 21.55 0.44
CA LEU A 448 -10.99 22.35 0.26
C LEU A 448 -11.57 22.84 1.59
N SER A 449 -11.57 21.99 2.61
CA SER A 449 -11.95 22.35 3.98
C SER A 449 -11.10 23.51 4.52
N HIS A 450 -9.78 23.40 4.38
CA HIS A 450 -8.84 24.46 4.80
C HIS A 450 -9.03 25.75 4.01
N ALA A 451 -9.20 25.68 2.68
CA ALA A 451 -9.48 26.84 1.84
C ALA A 451 -10.74 27.60 2.28
N TYR A 452 -11.82 26.87 2.60
CA TYR A 452 -13.03 27.46 3.16
C TYR A 452 -12.80 28.13 4.51
N TYR A 453 -11.96 27.55 5.37
CA TYR A 453 -11.60 28.17 6.64
C TYR A 453 -10.80 29.46 6.46
N LEU A 454 -9.86 29.50 5.51
CA LEU A 454 -9.14 30.73 5.15
C LEU A 454 -10.12 31.82 4.68
N ARG A 455 -11.07 31.46 3.81
CA ARG A 455 -12.10 32.39 3.32
C ARG A 455 -13.02 32.88 4.44
N TYR A 456 -13.36 32.01 5.40
CA TYR A 456 -14.06 32.40 6.62
C TYR A 456 -13.30 33.50 7.38
N LYS A 457 -12.01 33.30 7.67
CA LYS A 457 -11.19 34.27 8.42
C LYS A 457 -11.18 35.64 7.74
N GLN A 458 -11.06 35.68 6.42
CA GLN A 458 -11.07 36.92 5.65
C GLN A 458 -12.43 37.64 5.67
N THR A 459 -13.51 36.87 5.60
CA THR A 459 -14.87 37.43 5.48
C THR A 459 -15.44 37.84 6.84
N LEU A 460 -14.92 37.29 7.94
CA LEU A 460 -15.47 37.44 9.30
C LEU A 460 -15.62 38.90 9.75
N LEU A 461 -14.68 39.76 9.38
CA LEU A 461 -14.69 41.17 9.80
C LEU A 461 -15.66 42.03 8.99
N THR A 462 -16.04 41.61 7.77
CA THR A 462 -16.82 42.42 6.83
C THR A 462 -18.24 41.91 6.65
N ASP A 463 -18.44 40.59 6.58
CA ASP A 463 -19.74 39.95 6.46
C ASP A 463 -19.79 38.66 7.28
N LYS A 464 -20.21 38.79 8.54
CA LYS A 464 -20.32 37.65 9.47
C LYS A 464 -21.24 36.55 8.95
N LYS A 465 -22.29 36.89 8.20
CA LYS A 465 -23.25 35.90 7.69
C LYS A 465 -22.63 35.08 6.56
N ALA A 466 -21.95 35.74 5.62
CA ALA A 466 -21.22 35.04 4.56
C ALA A 466 -20.05 34.23 5.14
N ALA A 467 -19.33 34.78 6.12
CA ALA A 467 -18.25 34.09 6.81
C ALA A 467 -18.71 32.77 7.43
N LEU A 468 -19.85 32.77 8.13
CA LEU A 468 -20.43 31.55 8.69
C LEU A 468 -20.75 30.51 7.60
N GLY A 469 -21.21 30.96 6.44
CA GLY A 469 -21.42 30.09 5.28
C GLY A 469 -20.15 29.34 4.87
N TYR A 470 -19.00 30.03 4.83
CA TYR A 470 -17.71 29.41 4.55
C TYR A 470 -17.24 28.49 5.67
N LEU A 471 -17.43 28.87 6.93
CA LEU A 471 -17.07 28.02 8.07
C LEU A 471 -17.89 26.72 8.11
N SER A 472 -19.17 26.80 7.73
CA SER A 472 -20.03 25.62 7.54
C SER A 472 -19.48 24.70 6.46
N GLN A 473 -19.03 25.26 5.33
CA GLN A 473 -18.41 24.47 4.26
C GLN A 473 -17.07 23.86 4.70
N ALA A 474 -16.26 24.58 5.48
CA ALA A 474 -15.04 24.03 6.07
C ALA A 474 -15.37 22.81 6.95
N ALA A 475 -16.29 22.96 7.90
CA ALA A 475 -16.73 21.87 8.77
C ALA A 475 -17.35 20.69 8.00
N ALA A 476 -18.03 20.94 6.89
CA ALA A 476 -18.68 19.90 6.07
C ALA A 476 -17.69 19.10 5.21
N ASN A 477 -16.56 19.69 4.82
CA ASN A 477 -15.52 19.05 4.00
C ASN A 477 -14.37 18.46 4.84
N ALA A 478 -14.31 18.74 6.14
CA ALA A 478 -13.35 18.12 7.05
C ALA A 478 -13.50 16.58 7.06
N PRO A 479 -12.39 15.81 7.20
CA PRO A 479 -12.42 14.36 7.26
C PRO A 479 -13.31 13.81 8.38
N LYS A 480 -14.19 12.85 8.05
CA LYS A 480 -15.21 12.33 8.98
C LYS A 480 -14.95 10.92 9.50
N ASN A 481 -14.04 10.18 8.87
CA ASN A 481 -13.74 8.80 9.20
C ASN A 481 -12.32 8.44 8.74
N ASN A 482 -11.87 7.23 9.09
CA ASN A 482 -10.55 6.73 8.70
C ASN A 482 -10.36 6.65 7.18
N GLU A 483 -11.44 6.49 6.40
CA GLU A 483 -11.36 6.54 4.94
C GLU A 483 -11.05 7.96 4.44
N GLU A 484 -11.60 9.01 5.02
CA GLU A 484 -11.30 10.39 4.63
C GLU A 484 -9.98 10.91 5.25
N LYS A 485 -9.55 10.35 6.38
CA LYS A 485 -8.22 10.58 6.98
C LYS A 485 -7.12 9.79 6.26
N VAL A 486 -7.13 9.75 4.93
CA VAL A 486 -6.11 9.05 4.13
C VAL A 486 -4.71 9.57 4.43
N TYR A 487 -3.71 8.70 4.28
CA TYR A 487 -2.29 9.02 4.52
C TYR A 487 -1.82 10.31 3.83
N GLU A 488 -2.24 10.57 2.58
CA GLU A 488 -1.89 11.81 1.88
C GLU A 488 -2.46 13.07 2.56
N SER A 489 -3.68 12.98 3.09
CA SER A 489 -4.35 14.12 3.73
C SER A 489 -3.57 14.62 4.94
N TYR A 490 -2.85 13.73 5.65
CA TYR A 490 -1.98 14.09 6.77
C TYR A 490 -0.88 15.06 6.33
N TYR A 491 -0.22 14.79 5.19
CA TYR A 491 0.80 15.68 4.65
C TYR A 491 0.21 17.00 4.16
N ASP A 492 -1.02 16.99 3.62
CA ASP A 492 -1.73 18.22 3.29
C ASP A 492 -1.97 19.09 4.53
N ARG A 493 -2.41 18.51 5.67
CA ARG A 493 -2.62 19.27 6.92
C ARG A 493 -1.33 19.82 7.48
N SER A 494 -0.30 18.98 7.51
CA SER A 494 1.02 19.37 8.00
C SER A 494 1.61 20.49 7.15
N ALA A 495 1.47 20.41 5.82
CA ALA A 495 2.00 21.42 4.92
C ALA A 495 1.28 22.77 5.07
N LEU A 496 -0.04 22.75 5.24
CA LEU A 496 -0.89 23.94 5.35
C LEU A 496 -1.05 24.46 6.79
N GLU A 497 -0.37 23.84 7.76
CA GLU A 497 -0.51 24.13 9.20
C GLU A 497 -2.00 24.20 9.64
N GLY A 498 -2.82 23.33 9.05
CA GLY A 498 -4.26 23.36 9.26
C GLY A 498 -4.74 22.36 10.31
N GLU A 499 -5.87 22.69 10.94
CA GLU A 499 -6.52 21.83 11.93
C GLU A 499 -7.01 20.51 11.32
N GLU A 500 -7.16 19.47 12.15
CA GLU A 500 -7.77 18.19 11.73
C GLU A 500 -9.24 18.37 11.30
N SER A 501 -9.97 19.27 11.97
CA SER A 501 -11.36 19.60 11.67
C SER A 501 -11.71 21.01 12.13
N TYR A 502 -12.61 21.67 11.41
CA TYR A 502 -13.16 22.99 11.75
C TYR A 502 -14.54 22.92 12.43
N GLN A 503 -15.01 21.72 12.78
CA GLN A 503 -16.33 21.49 13.36
C GLN A 503 -16.53 22.18 14.71
N SER A 504 -15.53 22.15 15.62
CA SER A 504 -15.65 22.83 16.92
C SER A 504 -15.73 24.35 16.77
N VAL A 505 -15.01 24.93 15.81
CA VAL A 505 -15.07 26.37 15.51
C VAL A 505 -16.45 26.72 14.97
N PHE A 506 -16.97 25.93 14.03
CA PHE A 506 -18.31 26.13 13.49
C PHE A 506 -19.41 26.02 14.55
N ALA A 507 -19.32 25.01 15.43
CA ALA A 507 -20.26 24.84 16.52
C ALA A 507 -20.24 26.04 17.49
N ARG A 508 -19.05 26.58 17.80
CA ARG A 508 -18.93 27.78 18.65
C ARG A 508 -19.61 29.00 18.04
N GLU A 509 -19.45 29.22 16.73
CA GLU A 509 -20.11 30.34 16.05
C GLU A 509 -21.63 30.15 15.98
N LEU A 510 -22.12 28.94 15.70
CA LEU A 510 -23.55 28.63 15.77
C LEU A 510 -24.14 28.92 17.15
N ASN A 511 -23.42 28.54 18.20
CA ASN A 511 -23.80 28.81 19.57
C ASN A 511 -23.85 30.32 19.88
N ALA A 512 -22.84 31.09 19.45
CA ALA A 512 -22.83 32.54 19.59
C ALA A 512 -23.99 33.23 18.85
N MET A 513 -24.56 32.57 17.84
CA MET A 513 -25.76 33.01 17.12
C MET A 513 -27.07 32.53 17.75
N GLY A 514 -27.03 31.91 18.94
CA GLY A 514 -28.21 31.40 19.62
C GLY A 514 -28.78 30.12 18.98
N LYS A 515 -27.93 29.31 18.33
CA LYS A 515 -28.30 28.01 17.72
C LYS A 515 -27.59 26.82 18.39
N PRO A 516 -27.75 26.61 19.71
CA PRO A 516 -27.04 25.55 20.42
C PRO A 516 -27.40 24.14 19.92
N GLU A 517 -28.63 23.93 19.42
CA GLU A 517 -29.07 22.65 18.85
C GLU A 517 -28.30 22.30 17.57
N GLU A 518 -28.08 23.27 16.69
CA GLU A 518 -27.30 23.09 15.46
C GLU A 518 -25.83 22.84 15.78
N ALA A 519 -25.27 23.59 16.74
CA ALA A 519 -23.91 23.39 17.24
C ALA A 519 -23.73 21.99 17.83
N MET A 520 -24.70 21.50 18.61
CA MET A 520 -24.70 20.16 19.18
C MET A 520 -24.67 19.08 18.10
N LYS A 521 -25.42 19.25 16.99
CA LYS A 521 -25.39 18.31 15.84
C LYS A 521 -24.01 18.26 15.18
N VAL A 522 -23.32 19.40 15.08
CA VAL A 522 -21.97 19.46 14.53
C VAL A 522 -20.97 18.74 15.43
N LEU A 523 -21.00 19.01 16.74
CA LEU A 523 -20.15 18.36 17.74
C LEU A 523 -20.40 16.85 17.85
N SER A 524 -21.65 16.43 17.68
CA SER A 524 -22.06 15.02 17.63
C SER A 524 -21.38 14.25 16.50
N LYS A 525 -21.31 14.87 15.31
CA LYS A 525 -20.60 14.31 14.16
C LYS A 525 -19.09 14.30 14.38
N GLN A 526 -18.56 15.36 15.01
CA GLN A 526 -17.14 15.40 15.39
C GLN A 526 -16.77 14.26 16.33
N LEU A 527 -17.58 14.01 17.36
CA LEU A 527 -17.34 12.92 18.31
C LEU A 527 -17.27 11.54 17.64
N SER A 528 -18.10 11.33 16.62
CA SER A 528 -18.08 10.09 15.84
C SER A 528 -16.78 9.96 15.02
N ALA A 529 -16.24 11.07 14.51
CA ALA A 529 -14.98 11.08 13.75
C ALA A 529 -13.72 11.10 14.65
N GLN A 530 -13.86 11.60 15.88
CA GLN A 530 -12.82 11.91 16.85
C GLN A 530 -13.31 11.56 18.27
N PRO A 531 -13.33 10.27 18.65
CA PRO A 531 -13.82 9.79 19.95
C PRO A 531 -13.19 10.47 21.17
N GLU A 532 -11.95 10.91 21.04
CA GLU A 532 -11.20 11.68 22.03
C GLU A 532 -11.87 13.01 22.43
N THR A 533 -12.78 13.54 21.61
CA THR A 533 -13.49 14.79 21.88
C THR A 533 -14.68 14.65 22.84
N LEU A 534 -14.96 13.46 23.38
CA LEU A 534 -16.13 13.19 24.22
C LEU A 534 -16.31 14.20 25.35
N GLU A 535 -15.24 14.53 26.08
CA GLU A 535 -15.35 15.43 27.24
C GLU A 535 -15.66 16.86 26.82
N THR A 536 -15.12 17.33 25.68
CA THR A 536 -15.48 18.62 25.09
C THR A 536 -16.95 18.66 24.70
N VAL A 537 -17.44 17.60 24.04
CA VAL A 537 -18.83 17.48 23.60
C VAL A 537 -19.79 17.38 24.80
N LYS A 538 -19.42 16.63 25.84
CA LYS A 538 -20.16 16.50 27.10
C LYS A 538 -20.23 17.82 27.86
N THR A 539 -19.12 18.54 27.94
CA THR A 539 -19.06 19.87 28.58
C THR A 539 -20.00 20.83 27.86
N TYR A 540 -19.89 20.94 26.54
CA TYR A 540 -20.78 21.77 25.72
C TYR A 540 -22.25 21.43 25.94
N PHE A 541 -22.60 20.14 25.94
CA PHE A 541 -23.97 19.72 26.18
C PHE A 541 -24.47 20.15 27.56
N THR A 542 -23.65 19.98 28.59
CA THR A 542 -24.03 20.28 29.98
C THR A 542 -24.26 21.79 30.19
N GLU A 543 -23.45 22.63 29.54
CA GLU A 543 -23.56 24.09 29.60
C GLU A 543 -24.79 24.61 28.85
N HIS A 544 -25.14 24.03 27.71
CA HIS A 544 -26.17 24.56 26.81
C HIS A 544 -27.52 23.85 26.89
N PHE A 545 -27.59 22.67 27.50
CA PHE A 545 -28.85 21.92 27.71
C PHE A 545 -29.02 21.57 29.19
N PRO A 546 -29.11 22.56 30.09
CA PRO A 546 -29.21 22.32 31.52
C PRO A 546 -30.45 21.48 31.87
N GLY A 547 -30.29 20.56 32.84
CA GLY A 547 -31.36 19.67 33.28
C GLY A 547 -31.67 18.49 32.34
N LYS A 548 -30.95 18.36 31.22
CA LYS A 548 -31.02 17.20 30.33
C LYS A 548 -29.88 16.22 30.62
N SER A 549 -30.12 14.93 30.39
CA SER A 549 -29.07 13.92 30.54
C SER A 549 -28.25 13.76 29.27
N PHE A 550 -26.95 14.05 29.38
CA PHE A 550 -25.99 13.72 28.33
C PHE A 550 -25.86 12.21 28.12
N ALA A 551 -26.02 11.40 29.17
CA ALA A 551 -25.95 9.95 29.05
C ALA A 551 -27.13 9.40 28.24
N ALA A 552 -28.34 9.92 28.44
CA ALA A 552 -29.49 9.60 27.60
C ALA A 552 -29.28 10.04 26.15
N TYR A 553 -28.83 11.29 25.95
CA TYR A 553 -28.49 11.81 24.61
C TYR A 553 -27.44 10.94 23.90
N PHE A 554 -26.42 10.49 24.62
CA PHE A 554 -25.36 9.63 24.10
C PHE A 554 -25.89 8.27 23.62
N ARG A 555 -26.82 7.64 24.35
CA ARG A 555 -27.39 6.34 24.00
C ARG A 555 -28.46 6.43 22.91
N GLU A 556 -29.39 7.38 23.07
CA GLU A 556 -30.64 7.41 22.31
C GLU A 556 -30.55 8.26 21.04
N VAL A 557 -29.58 9.19 20.97
CA VAL A 557 -29.40 10.06 19.81
C VAL A 557 -28.06 9.84 19.14
N LEU A 558 -26.95 9.96 19.87
CA LEU A 558 -25.61 9.88 19.26
C LEU A 558 -25.31 8.50 18.67
N MET A 559 -25.52 7.43 19.43
CA MET A 559 -25.22 6.08 18.95
C MET A 559 -26.20 5.57 17.92
N GLU A 560 -27.42 6.10 17.87
CA GLU A 560 -28.39 5.65 16.86
C GLU A 560 -27.96 6.02 15.44
N GLU A 561 -27.22 7.12 15.29
CA GLU A 561 -26.61 7.58 14.04
C GLU A 561 -25.37 6.76 13.61
N TRP A 562 -24.83 5.92 14.50
CA TRP A 562 -23.70 5.05 14.15
C TRP A 562 -24.14 3.83 13.33
N GLU A 563 -23.22 3.27 12.55
CA GLU A 563 -23.51 2.08 11.75
C GLU A 563 -23.83 0.89 12.67
N THR A 564 -24.74 0.02 12.25
CA THR A 564 -24.98 -1.24 12.98
C THR A 564 -23.81 -2.18 12.73
N ALA A 565 -23.25 -2.74 13.80
CA ALA A 565 -22.17 -3.71 13.72
C ALA A 565 -22.65 -4.96 12.95
N PRO A 566 -22.02 -5.34 11.82
CA PRO A 566 -22.38 -6.54 11.09
C PRO A 566 -22.25 -7.78 11.95
N ASN A 567 -23.29 -8.61 12.00
CA ASN A 567 -23.23 -9.84 12.78
C ASN A 567 -22.20 -10.83 12.20
N PHE A 568 -21.53 -11.58 13.08
CA PHE A 568 -20.60 -12.63 12.69
C PHE A 568 -20.69 -13.83 13.63
N VAL A 569 -20.21 -14.97 13.12
CA VAL A 569 -19.96 -16.19 13.88
C VAL A 569 -18.61 -16.70 13.42
N LEU A 570 -17.61 -16.64 14.31
CA LEU A 570 -16.23 -16.99 14.00
C LEU A 570 -15.75 -18.13 14.88
N THR A 571 -14.72 -18.82 14.40
CA THR A 571 -14.02 -19.81 15.22
C THR A 571 -13.04 -19.08 16.15
N GLY A 572 -13.19 -19.27 17.45
CA GLY A 572 -12.29 -18.76 18.48
C GLY A 572 -10.93 -19.44 18.46
N LEU A 573 -9.92 -18.81 19.05
CA LEU A 573 -8.57 -19.38 19.12
C LEU A 573 -8.48 -20.62 20.02
N LYS A 574 -9.52 -20.94 20.82
CA LYS A 574 -9.63 -22.21 21.57
C LYS A 574 -10.59 -23.19 20.89
N ASN A 575 -10.92 -22.96 19.61
CA ASN A 575 -11.86 -23.74 18.79
C ASN A 575 -13.33 -23.67 19.25
N GLU A 576 -13.67 -22.69 20.09
CA GLU A 576 -15.05 -22.33 20.43
C GLU A 576 -15.72 -21.54 19.29
N GLN A 577 -17.04 -21.42 19.31
CA GLN A 577 -17.75 -20.50 18.41
C GLN A 577 -17.97 -19.17 19.12
N ILE A 578 -17.54 -18.07 18.52
CA ILE A 578 -17.70 -16.70 19.04
C ILE A 578 -18.67 -15.96 18.13
N ARG A 579 -19.70 -15.36 18.74
CA ARG A 579 -20.72 -14.58 18.04
C ARG A 579 -20.67 -13.14 18.51
N LEU A 580 -21.01 -12.19 17.64
CA LEU A 580 -21.17 -10.79 18.07
C LEU A 580 -22.22 -10.67 19.19
N SER A 581 -23.28 -11.49 19.15
CA SER A 581 -24.34 -11.52 20.16
C SER A 581 -23.87 -11.86 21.57
N ASP A 582 -22.72 -12.53 21.71
CA ASP A 582 -22.17 -12.93 23.02
C ASP A 582 -21.68 -11.70 23.82
N TYR A 583 -21.52 -10.56 23.14
CA TYR A 583 -21.08 -9.29 23.71
C TYR A 583 -22.21 -8.28 23.91
N LYS A 584 -23.48 -8.69 23.69
CA LYS A 584 -24.64 -7.80 23.87
C LYS A 584 -24.65 -7.19 25.28
N GLY A 585 -24.91 -5.89 25.36
CA GLY A 585 -24.92 -5.17 26.63
C GLY A 585 -23.53 -4.76 27.13
N LYS A 586 -22.45 -5.04 26.39
CA LYS A 586 -21.08 -4.60 26.70
C LYS A 586 -20.52 -3.73 25.59
N TRP A 587 -19.58 -2.88 25.93
CA TRP A 587 -18.68 -2.32 24.93
C TRP A 587 -17.70 -3.39 24.46
N LEU A 588 -17.55 -3.59 23.15
CA LEU A 588 -16.62 -4.55 22.58
C LEU A 588 -15.60 -3.81 21.69
N LEU A 589 -14.32 -3.89 22.07
CA LEU A 589 -13.22 -3.47 21.21
C LEU A 589 -12.77 -4.65 20.34
N ILE A 590 -13.02 -4.55 19.04
CA ILE A 590 -12.58 -5.52 18.04
C ILE A 590 -11.25 -5.05 17.44
N ASP A 591 -10.29 -5.96 17.37
CA ASP A 591 -8.99 -5.73 16.74
C ASP A 591 -8.76 -6.71 15.59
N PHE A 592 -8.72 -6.20 14.36
CA PHE A 592 -8.32 -6.97 13.20
C PHE A 592 -6.80 -6.91 13.06
N TRP A 593 -6.14 -8.06 13.16
CA TRP A 593 -4.68 -8.16 13.24
C TRP A 593 -4.12 -9.37 12.49
N GLY A 594 -2.79 -9.47 12.43
CA GLY A 594 -2.12 -10.71 12.03
C GLY A 594 -0.67 -10.78 12.49
N THR A 595 -0.11 -11.98 12.60
CA THR A 595 1.27 -12.21 13.08
C THR A 595 2.34 -11.61 12.16
N TRP A 596 2.01 -11.45 10.88
CA TRP A 596 2.83 -10.81 9.86
C TRP A 596 2.76 -9.27 9.90
N CYS A 597 1.79 -8.70 10.62
CA CYS A 597 1.59 -7.26 10.73
C CYS A 597 2.42 -6.70 11.89
N VAL A 598 3.54 -6.04 11.56
CA VAL A 598 4.44 -5.48 12.58
C VAL A 598 3.80 -4.42 13.47
N PRO A 599 3.06 -3.43 12.94
CA PRO A 599 2.35 -2.47 13.80
C PRO A 599 1.36 -3.17 14.75
N CYS A 600 0.76 -4.28 14.33
CA CYS A 600 -0.11 -5.08 15.19
C CYS A 600 0.67 -5.72 16.35
N ARG A 601 1.85 -6.31 16.07
CA ARG A 601 2.71 -6.90 17.10
C ARG A 601 3.23 -5.86 18.11
N GLU A 602 3.49 -4.64 17.65
CA GLU A 602 3.90 -3.53 18.52
C GLU A 602 2.75 -3.03 19.41
N ASP A 603 1.51 -3.07 18.92
CA ASP A 603 0.29 -2.69 19.66
C ASP A 603 -0.21 -3.79 20.62
N PHE A 604 0.09 -5.06 20.32
CA PHE A 604 -0.39 -6.22 21.08
C PHE A 604 -0.07 -6.22 22.58
N PRO A 605 1.12 -5.80 23.05
CA PRO A 605 1.40 -5.64 24.47
C PRO A 605 0.41 -4.71 25.18
N ALA A 606 0.06 -3.57 24.57
CA ALA A 606 -0.91 -2.64 25.13
C ALA A 606 -2.33 -3.25 25.14
N MET A 607 -2.71 -3.96 24.08
CA MET A 607 -3.98 -4.71 24.02
C MET A 607 -4.06 -5.81 25.08
N ASN A 608 -2.94 -6.49 25.35
CA ASN A 608 -2.86 -7.51 26.38
C ASN A 608 -2.95 -6.92 27.80
N GLN A 609 -2.34 -5.76 28.03
CA GLN A 609 -2.53 -5.02 29.27
C GLN A 609 -4.00 -4.62 29.46
N LEU A 610 -4.64 -4.07 28.42
CA LEU A 610 -6.07 -3.74 28.48
C LEU A 610 -6.93 -4.97 28.78
N ALA A 611 -6.65 -6.13 28.17
CA ALA A 611 -7.34 -7.37 28.49
C ALA A 611 -7.16 -7.78 29.97
N ALA A 612 -5.96 -7.59 30.54
CA ALA A 612 -5.72 -7.84 31.96
C ALA A 612 -6.52 -6.89 32.86
N GLU A 613 -6.59 -5.60 32.52
CA GLU A 613 -7.39 -4.60 33.23
C GLU A 613 -8.89 -4.91 33.18
N ILE A 614 -9.40 -5.35 32.02
CA ILE A 614 -10.79 -5.78 31.85
C ILE A 614 -11.08 -7.00 32.74
N ASN A 615 -10.19 -8.00 32.73
CA ASN A 615 -10.33 -9.21 33.57
C ASN A 615 -10.23 -8.91 35.06
N ALA A 616 -9.45 -7.91 35.46
CA ALA A 616 -9.35 -7.43 36.84
C ALA A 616 -10.57 -6.59 37.28
N GLY A 617 -11.48 -6.26 36.35
CA GLY A 617 -12.68 -5.46 36.64
C GLY A 617 -12.46 -3.95 36.62
N THR A 618 -11.30 -3.46 36.18
CA THR A 618 -11.01 -2.02 36.04
C THR A 618 -11.96 -1.33 35.05
N HIS A 619 -12.34 -2.06 34.00
CA HIS A 619 -13.25 -1.58 32.95
C HIS A 619 -14.53 -2.45 32.91
N PRO A 620 -15.50 -2.24 33.82
CA PRO A 620 -16.71 -3.08 33.90
C PRO A 620 -17.56 -2.95 32.64
N ASN A 621 -18.33 -3.98 32.29
CA ASN A 621 -19.19 -4.00 31.08
C ASN A 621 -18.44 -3.72 29.76
N THR A 622 -17.17 -4.14 29.70
CA THR A 622 -16.36 -4.08 28.49
C THR A 622 -15.83 -5.46 28.12
N ALA A 623 -15.46 -5.62 26.86
CA ALA A 623 -14.89 -6.82 26.29
C ALA A 623 -13.93 -6.46 25.16
N LEU A 624 -13.05 -7.40 24.84
CA LEU A 624 -12.05 -7.27 23.79
C LEU A 624 -12.05 -8.55 22.96
N LEU A 625 -11.91 -8.41 21.64
CA LEU A 625 -11.81 -9.54 20.71
C LEU A 625 -10.79 -9.25 19.61
N ALA A 626 -9.70 -10.02 19.58
CA ALA A 626 -8.70 -9.92 18.52
C ALA A 626 -8.94 -10.95 17.41
N ILE A 627 -9.32 -10.49 16.22
CA ILE A 627 -9.62 -11.30 15.04
C ILE A 627 -8.37 -11.42 14.17
N SER A 628 -7.75 -12.60 14.16
CA SER A 628 -6.59 -12.91 13.31
C SER A 628 -7.00 -13.07 11.84
N CYS A 629 -6.27 -12.42 10.94
CA CYS A 629 -6.63 -12.29 9.53
C CYS A 629 -5.48 -12.68 8.58
N ALA A 630 -5.84 -13.16 7.39
CA ALA A 630 -4.90 -13.53 6.33
C ALA A 630 -3.76 -14.49 6.77
N GLU A 631 -4.05 -15.36 7.73
CA GLU A 631 -3.15 -16.41 8.21
C GLU A 631 -3.95 -17.68 8.53
N SER A 632 -3.30 -18.76 8.99
CA SER A 632 -4.03 -19.93 9.48
C SER A 632 -4.28 -19.83 10.98
N LEU A 633 -5.41 -20.35 11.46
CA LEU A 633 -5.75 -20.46 12.89
C LEU A 633 -4.57 -20.93 13.76
N LYS A 634 -3.85 -21.95 13.28
CA LYS A 634 -2.68 -22.52 13.98
C LYS A 634 -1.57 -21.49 14.22
N VAL A 635 -1.27 -20.64 13.24
CA VAL A 635 -0.20 -19.63 13.36
C VAL A 635 -0.59 -18.57 14.39
N ALA A 636 -1.85 -18.12 14.38
CA ALA A 636 -2.36 -17.19 15.39
C ALA A 636 -2.33 -17.81 16.80
N GLN A 637 -2.75 -19.08 16.95
CA GLN A 637 -2.69 -19.81 18.23
C GLN A 637 -1.26 -19.92 18.77
N GLU A 638 -0.31 -20.28 17.91
CA GLU A 638 1.10 -20.41 18.27
C GLU A 638 1.68 -19.07 18.73
N PHE A 639 1.38 -17.98 18.03
CA PHE A 639 1.82 -16.63 18.42
C PHE A 639 1.28 -16.22 19.78
N MET A 640 -0.03 -16.36 20.00
CA MET A 640 -0.67 -16.03 21.29
C MET A 640 -0.06 -16.83 22.45
N THR A 641 0.21 -18.12 22.22
CA THR A 641 0.81 -19.01 23.22
C THR A 641 2.27 -18.63 23.50
N GLN A 642 3.06 -18.40 22.44
CA GLN A 642 4.49 -18.05 22.53
C GLN A 642 4.70 -16.76 23.33
N HIS A 643 3.82 -15.77 23.16
CA HIS A 643 3.91 -14.48 23.83
C HIS A 643 3.11 -14.42 25.15
N GLN A 644 2.46 -15.52 25.55
CA GLN A 644 1.63 -15.60 26.76
C GLN A 644 0.52 -14.54 26.81
N TYR A 645 -0.03 -14.19 25.65
CA TYR A 645 -1.11 -13.22 25.57
C TYR A 645 -2.44 -13.83 26.02
N ILE A 646 -3.16 -13.11 26.87
CA ILE A 646 -4.46 -13.49 27.44
C ILE A 646 -5.64 -12.88 26.70
N VAL A 647 -5.36 -12.05 25.68
CA VAL A 647 -6.37 -11.42 24.82
C VAL A 647 -7.30 -12.48 24.23
N PRO A 648 -8.64 -12.37 24.40
CA PRO A 648 -9.58 -13.24 23.71
C PRO A 648 -9.44 -13.08 22.20
N GLY A 649 -9.37 -14.19 21.46
CA GLY A 649 -9.12 -14.16 20.03
C GLY A 649 -10.12 -14.98 19.22
N ALA A 650 -10.40 -14.51 18.01
CA ALA A 650 -11.10 -15.24 16.96
C ALA A 650 -10.23 -15.33 15.70
N HIS A 651 -10.67 -16.19 14.79
CA HIS A 651 -10.06 -16.36 13.49
C HIS A 651 -11.03 -15.97 12.39
N SER A 652 -10.52 -15.16 11.47
CA SER A 652 -11.26 -14.69 10.32
C SER A 652 -11.69 -15.84 9.39
N ASP A 653 -12.88 -15.70 8.80
CA ASP A 653 -13.40 -16.53 7.71
C ASP A 653 -13.14 -15.92 6.32
N GLY A 654 -12.45 -14.78 6.25
CA GLY A 654 -12.21 -13.99 5.04
C GLY A 654 -13.40 -13.14 4.57
N VAL A 655 -14.53 -13.22 5.28
CA VAL A 655 -15.75 -12.44 5.03
C VAL A 655 -15.89 -11.30 6.04
N VAL A 656 -15.55 -11.56 7.30
CA VAL A 656 -15.66 -10.57 8.39
C VAL A 656 -14.91 -9.28 8.09
N GLU A 657 -13.73 -9.34 7.46
CA GLU A 657 -12.96 -8.13 7.10
C GLU A 657 -13.71 -7.28 6.07
N LYS A 658 -14.44 -7.92 5.14
CA LYS A 658 -15.23 -7.21 4.13
C LYS A 658 -16.46 -6.56 4.77
N LEU A 659 -17.13 -7.27 5.68
CA LEU A 659 -18.29 -6.76 6.42
C LEU A 659 -17.93 -5.51 7.24
N TYR A 660 -16.79 -5.57 7.93
CA TYR A 660 -16.27 -4.47 8.74
C TYR A 660 -15.42 -3.47 7.94
N LYS A 661 -15.39 -3.57 6.59
CA LYS A 661 -14.68 -2.65 5.69
C LYS A 661 -13.19 -2.46 6.05
N VAL A 662 -12.53 -3.51 6.55
CA VAL A 662 -11.10 -3.48 6.95
C VAL A 662 -10.22 -3.23 5.73
N ARG A 663 -9.40 -2.16 5.78
CA ARG A 663 -8.55 -1.73 4.64
C ARG A 663 -7.05 -1.91 4.88
N GLY A 664 -6.66 -2.15 6.12
CA GLY A 664 -5.28 -2.28 6.55
C GLY A 664 -5.23 -2.84 7.97
N TYR A 665 -4.05 -3.18 8.42
CA TYR A 665 -3.85 -3.80 9.73
C TYR A 665 -2.83 -2.99 10.54
N PRO A 666 -3.08 -2.75 11.84
CA PRO A 666 -4.32 -3.12 12.55
C PRO A 666 -5.51 -2.23 12.14
N THR A 667 -6.73 -2.75 12.29
CA THR A 667 -7.97 -1.96 12.27
C THR A 667 -8.72 -2.19 13.58
N LYS A 668 -9.13 -1.11 14.24
CA LYS A 668 -9.82 -1.14 15.53
C LYS A 668 -11.26 -0.66 15.37
N VAL A 669 -12.22 -1.45 15.85
CA VAL A 669 -13.64 -1.12 15.81
C VAL A 669 -14.23 -1.22 17.21
N LEU A 670 -14.88 -0.16 17.68
CA LEU A 670 -15.60 -0.14 18.94
C LEU A 670 -17.07 -0.41 18.69
N VAL A 671 -17.61 -1.48 19.26
CA VAL A 671 -19.04 -1.82 19.23
C VAL A 671 -19.67 -1.46 20.58
N SER A 672 -20.77 -0.74 20.54
CA SER A 672 -21.53 -0.32 21.70
C SER A 672 -22.42 -1.44 22.26
N PRO A 673 -22.90 -1.31 23.51
CA PRO A 673 -23.81 -2.28 24.12
C PRO A 673 -25.11 -2.54 23.33
N GLN A 674 -25.55 -1.57 22.52
CA GLN A 674 -26.72 -1.67 21.64
C GLN A 674 -26.39 -2.19 20.22
N GLY A 675 -25.14 -2.56 19.96
CA GLY A 675 -24.71 -3.16 18.68
C GLY A 675 -24.40 -2.15 17.58
N LYS A 676 -24.07 -0.90 17.93
CA LYS A 676 -23.66 0.14 16.98
C LYS A 676 -22.13 0.25 16.98
N MET A 677 -21.50 0.50 15.84
CA MET A 677 -20.05 0.48 15.70
C MET A 677 -19.46 1.82 15.28
N LEU A 678 -18.22 2.02 15.71
CA LEU A 678 -17.38 3.16 15.36
C LEU A 678 -15.95 2.68 15.06
N ASP A 679 -15.37 3.16 13.96
CA ASP A 679 -13.95 2.93 13.67
C ASP A 679 -13.09 3.80 14.58
N LEU A 680 -12.05 3.21 15.17
CA LEU A 680 -11.06 3.96 15.93
C LEU A 680 -9.81 4.19 15.07
N GLN A 681 -9.17 5.34 15.28
CA GLN A 681 -7.91 5.66 14.61
C GLN A 681 -6.78 4.82 15.21
N PHE A 682 -5.89 4.31 14.35
CA PHE A 682 -4.69 3.61 14.81
C PHE A 682 -3.83 4.53 15.68
N GLY A 683 -3.38 4.02 16.83
CA GLY A 683 -2.56 4.76 17.79
C GLY A 683 -3.36 5.60 18.78
N SER A 684 -4.69 5.64 18.69
CA SER A 684 -5.53 6.25 19.73
C SER A 684 -5.39 5.52 21.06
N ASN A 685 -5.63 6.23 22.17
CA ASN A 685 -5.66 5.61 23.49
C ASN A 685 -7.00 4.85 23.69
N TYR A 686 -7.05 3.60 23.23
CA TYR A 686 -8.28 2.80 23.24
C TYR A 686 -8.84 2.58 24.64
N ALA A 687 -7.97 2.41 25.64
CA ALA A 687 -8.38 2.24 27.04
C ALA A 687 -9.10 3.50 27.56
N ALA A 688 -8.54 4.68 27.31
CA ALA A 688 -9.15 5.95 27.71
C ALA A 688 -10.50 6.19 27.00
N ILE A 689 -10.59 5.91 25.69
CA ILE A 689 -11.84 6.03 24.93
C ILE A 689 -12.89 5.08 25.51
N LEU A 690 -12.53 3.80 25.69
CA LEU A 690 -13.42 2.78 26.22
C LEU A 690 -13.92 3.14 27.61
N GLN A 691 -13.04 3.58 28.51
CA GLN A 691 -13.40 4.01 29.86
C GLN A 691 -14.35 5.22 29.85
N ALA A 692 -14.03 6.23 29.03
CA ALA A 692 -14.84 7.44 28.93
C ALA A 692 -16.25 7.14 28.38
N PHE A 693 -16.34 6.31 27.33
CA PHE A 693 -17.60 5.90 26.71
C PHE A 693 -18.42 5.03 27.66
N ASN A 694 -17.78 4.11 28.37
CA ASN A 694 -18.42 3.27 29.38
C ASN A 694 -19.01 4.09 30.52
N THR A 695 -18.23 5.04 31.04
CA THR A 695 -18.64 5.94 32.13
C THR A 695 -19.88 6.74 31.76
N VAL A 696 -19.95 7.27 30.53
CA VAL A 696 -21.14 8.00 30.05
C VAL A 696 -22.31 7.04 29.84
N TYR A 697 -22.10 5.92 29.14
CA TYR A 697 -23.18 5.00 28.77
C TYR A 697 -23.92 4.43 29.98
N PHE A 698 -23.19 3.97 30.99
CA PHE A 698 -23.77 3.32 32.18
C PHE A 698 -24.08 4.28 33.33
N LYS A 699 -23.91 5.59 33.13
CA LYS A 699 -24.32 6.58 34.13
C LYS A 699 -25.85 6.51 34.32
N LYS A 700 -26.28 6.32 35.57
CA LYS A 700 -27.69 6.37 35.95
C LYS A 700 -28.19 7.81 35.87
N ASP A 701 -29.29 8.02 35.15
CA ASP A 701 -29.93 9.32 35.04
C ASP A 701 -30.70 9.63 36.33
N GLN A 702 -30.24 10.59 37.12
CA GLN A 702 -30.99 11.08 38.28
C GLN A 702 -32.08 12.04 37.80
N GLN A 703 -33.34 11.59 37.73
CA GLN A 703 -34.55 12.40 37.49
C GLN A 703 -34.46 13.48 36.38
N GLN A 704 -33.56 13.34 35.41
CA GLN A 704 -33.40 14.25 34.28
C GLN A 704 -34.25 13.76 33.12
N GLN A 705 -34.93 14.68 32.42
CA GLN A 705 -35.80 14.31 31.30
C GLN A 705 -34.95 13.80 30.12
N PRO A 706 -35.32 12.68 29.48
CA PRO A 706 -34.69 12.21 28.26
C PRO A 706 -34.86 13.24 27.13
N ILE A 707 -33.85 13.38 26.27
CA ILE A 707 -33.98 14.11 25.00
C ILE A 707 -34.33 13.07 23.94
N THR A 708 -35.61 12.99 23.56
CA THR A 708 -36.04 12.11 22.48
C THR A 708 -35.96 12.75 21.10
N ASN A 709 -35.75 14.07 20.96
CA ASN A 709 -35.62 14.73 19.66
C ASN A 709 -34.90 16.10 19.73
N ILE A 710 -33.73 16.24 19.10
CA ILE A 710 -33.20 17.54 18.60
C ILE A 710 -33.63 17.76 17.13
N ASN A 711 -34.35 16.80 16.56
CA ASN A 711 -34.90 16.81 15.21
C ASN A 711 -36.41 16.68 15.30
N ASN A 712 -37.13 17.80 15.33
CA ASN A 712 -38.48 17.93 14.79
C ASN A 712 -38.89 19.41 14.90
N GLU A 713 -38.45 20.23 13.94
CA GLU A 713 -39.41 21.18 13.41
C GLU A 713 -40.61 20.34 12.96
N LYS A 714 -41.77 20.64 13.52
CA LYS A 714 -43.03 20.15 12.95
C LYS A 714 -42.99 20.45 11.46
N LYS A 715 -43.03 19.41 10.63
CA LYS A 715 -43.71 19.51 9.35
C LYS A 715 -45.20 19.72 9.68
N ASP A 716 -45.57 20.98 9.90
CA ASP A 716 -46.95 21.44 9.67
C ASP A 716 -47.03 21.94 8.22
#